data_AF-A0A1I0KAT3-F1
#
_entry.id   AF-A0A1I0KAT3-F1
#
_cell.length_a   1.000
_cell.length_b   1.000
_cell.length_c   1.000
_cell.angle_alpha   90.00
_cell.angle_beta   90.00
_cell.angle_gamma   90.00
#
_symmetry.space_group_name_H-M   'P 1'
#
loop_
_entity.id
_entity.type
_entity.pdbx_description
1 polymer ?
#
loop_
_entity_poly.entity_id
_entity_poly.type
_entity_poly.pdbx_seq_one_letter_code
_entity_poly.pdbx_strand_id
1 'polypeptide(L)'
;MTQKTLIKCKMYKLLENRNDSSMAKSLAGYLLIMEEQVATILENIKVSFSEFTDHGVQHSLRIIEYVYDILSEKIKTDFSDIEIFCFIMSALFHDMGMTLADVDNKENQRNNHHLYARGPVEQYCNEYLNSIQEYRRIRECVSFVCEAHGRDIIELYSDDRFRKEDSIQGQLLRYGLLAIMLRIGDLMDIEEGRTNEFNMHLNSSYFSNSVSSQHHNRSLEINTYNYNASNIIIIIKTQNRERYKIWDEWLKYLDNEIMYANTHYFSGNNKQMYYYKFPEVVKTIEPAPGADFLVEEIKFQVDEKGALWDIFTNSIYTHEFDYIRELIQNAIDATLLKYYTDENFNIESISPKTWKVSDKVYIIYEQSSSTLIVIDHGIGMNEGEIRNFLFKTADSGYKYKKKREQFEFPSIAKFGIGFVACLTKALKIEIITQAYGSVLIKAEIEEKSTVAFIERAKECETIGTIIKLNIKNKISFEELKKYVFKTFVYPSVDLVLINYDNFNIINEKTKFGERSKFNLVSCEGICNIVDNVKNLNNIRLLYISNYVQDNLLLTKISDLSDTNINDLRPLLSGITYKSIVKEKFENKINEKSFDRQKMHDIILISRKEIEEYLYQYPIFDFEIFNVLVDDITNYEFLNIEFNSRLEVRSISQSYKKIKNNSRGILYIRTKIFDSNLGIEWQSICSFIYNKGRIEKNLLRLSGDCENIKDEAIISLNELGDADYEIGMLYEEENNEGYYEQVNVMQSEKYDDYDTLNNYDVIFTNNNEYFIAYNIDSQKIEELNSTNSVYNAYKLFENTIIPAKKNGTEFQIKNSKLYQDGIFMEFNPQIIVPLGVGWSICNLTAGARFELNASRHEINMNRNIVDIWIQTYGEIIQKNIAEHCVQTFKELGLEYSVEKLLATNQDDTYISKKSYDSMKKILGNINIGDDIRI
;
A
#
# COMPACT_ATOMS: atom_id res chain seq x y z
N MET A 1 -54.56 -10.46 12.79
CA MET A 1 -54.10 -10.10 14.14
C MET A 1 -55.32 -9.87 15.01
N THR A 2 -55.37 -10.41 16.22
CA THR A 2 -56.37 -9.99 17.21
C THR A 2 -56.10 -8.55 17.60
N GLN A 3 -57.08 -7.66 17.46
CA GLN A 3 -56.98 -6.29 17.99
C GLN A 3 -56.61 -6.36 19.48
N LYS A 4 -55.46 -5.81 19.83
CA LYS A 4 -55.05 -5.63 21.22
C LYS A 4 -55.79 -4.41 21.77
N THR A 5 -56.10 -4.44 23.05
CA THR A 5 -56.67 -3.33 23.81
C THR A 5 -55.83 -3.16 25.08
N LEU A 6 -55.68 -1.94 25.58
CA LEU A 6 -54.82 -1.64 26.72
C LEU A 6 -55.20 -2.47 27.96
N ILE A 7 -56.49 -2.68 28.18
CA ILE A 7 -57.02 -3.50 29.28
C ILE A 7 -56.51 -4.95 29.26
N LYS A 8 -56.10 -5.45 28.09
CA LYS A 8 -55.53 -6.80 27.95
C LYS A 8 -54.01 -6.81 28.12
N CYS A 9 -53.35 -5.66 28.05
CA CYS A 9 -51.90 -5.57 28.15
C CYS A 9 -51.40 -5.89 29.57
N LYS A 10 -50.33 -6.69 29.66
CA LYS A 10 -49.73 -7.17 30.89
C LYS A 10 -49.12 -6.03 31.71
N MET A 11 -48.53 -5.03 31.06
CA MET A 11 -48.02 -3.83 31.74
C MET A 11 -49.15 -3.04 32.41
N TYR A 12 -50.29 -2.85 31.73
CA TYR A 12 -51.48 -2.21 32.31
C TYR A 12 -52.01 -3.03 33.50
N LYS A 13 -52.04 -4.37 33.37
CA LYS A 13 -52.43 -5.26 34.46
C LYS A 13 -51.53 -5.17 35.69
N LEU A 14 -50.26 -4.78 35.56
CA LEU A 14 -49.42 -4.49 36.74
C LEU A 14 -49.94 -3.32 37.55
N LEU A 15 -50.58 -2.34 36.91
CA LEU A 15 -51.20 -1.19 37.57
C LEU A 15 -52.59 -1.53 38.10
N GLU A 16 -53.41 -2.20 37.29
CA GLU A 16 -54.78 -2.59 37.64
C GLU A 16 -54.83 -3.53 38.87
N ASN A 17 -53.92 -4.50 38.95
CA ASN A 17 -53.90 -5.48 40.03
C ASN A 17 -53.42 -4.92 41.38
N ARG A 18 -53.01 -3.65 41.46
CA ARG A 18 -52.57 -2.99 42.71
C ARG A 18 -53.77 -2.49 43.51
N ASN A 19 -54.56 -3.44 44.00
CA ASN A 19 -55.86 -3.19 44.65
C ASN A 19 -55.79 -2.29 45.89
N ASP A 20 -54.64 -2.22 46.56
CA ASP A 20 -54.41 -1.45 47.78
C ASP A 20 -54.01 0.02 47.52
N SER A 21 -53.72 0.40 46.26
CA SER A 21 -53.36 1.77 45.88
C SER A 21 -54.56 2.49 45.26
N SER A 22 -55.11 3.48 45.97
CA SER A 22 -56.16 4.37 45.43
C SER A 22 -55.65 5.17 44.23
N MET A 23 -54.36 5.49 44.21
CA MET A 23 -53.69 6.15 43.10
C MET A 23 -53.61 5.26 41.86
N ALA A 24 -53.21 3.99 42.01
CA ALA A 24 -53.13 3.04 40.89
C ALA A 24 -54.48 2.88 40.18
N LYS A 25 -55.58 2.77 40.94
CA LYS A 25 -56.95 2.70 40.37
C LYS A 25 -57.31 3.96 39.58
N SER A 26 -56.95 5.14 40.09
CA SER A 26 -57.18 6.41 39.41
C SER A 26 -56.40 6.50 38.10
N LEU A 27 -55.08 6.24 38.14
CA LEU A 27 -54.20 6.25 36.97
C LEU A 27 -54.62 5.24 35.90
N ALA A 28 -55.02 4.03 36.31
CA ALA A 28 -55.54 3.01 35.41
C ALA A 28 -56.83 3.46 34.70
N GLY A 29 -57.69 4.23 35.38
CA GLY A 29 -58.88 4.84 34.78
C GLY A 29 -58.54 5.90 33.72
N TYR A 30 -57.57 6.78 34.00
CA TYR A 30 -57.10 7.77 33.02
C TYR A 30 -56.55 7.11 31.76
N LEU A 31 -55.78 6.03 31.89
CA LEU A 31 -55.19 5.32 30.75
C LEU A 31 -56.23 4.72 29.81
N LEU A 32 -57.36 4.20 30.32
CA LEU A 32 -58.42 3.64 29.47
C LEU A 32 -59.12 4.72 28.65
N ILE A 33 -59.40 5.88 29.25
CA ILE A 33 -60.00 7.02 28.54
C ILE A 33 -59.02 7.55 27.49
N MET A 34 -57.74 7.58 27.84
CA MET A 34 -56.66 8.04 26.98
C MET A 34 -56.49 7.14 25.74
N GLU A 35 -56.55 5.81 25.87
CA GLU A 35 -56.44 4.89 24.73
C GLU A 35 -57.44 5.23 23.62
N GLU A 36 -58.72 5.46 23.96
CA GLU A 36 -59.78 5.76 22.99
C GLU A 36 -59.54 7.08 22.23
N GLN A 37 -59.10 8.11 22.96
CA GLN A 37 -58.79 9.42 22.39
C GLN A 37 -57.55 9.37 21.50
N VAL A 38 -56.48 8.75 22.00
CA VAL A 38 -55.22 8.56 21.27
C VAL A 38 -55.46 7.75 20.00
N ALA A 39 -56.23 6.67 20.06
CA ALA A 39 -56.56 5.83 18.91
C ALA A 39 -57.20 6.65 17.78
N THR A 40 -58.16 7.50 18.12
CA THR A 40 -58.83 8.38 17.15
C THR A 40 -57.87 9.38 16.52
N ILE A 41 -56.92 9.92 17.29
CA ILE A 41 -55.95 10.91 16.79
C ILE A 41 -54.89 10.25 15.90
N LEU A 42 -54.36 9.09 16.29
CA LEU A 42 -53.34 8.35 15.53
C LEU A 42 -53.90 7.81 14.20
N GLU A 43 -55.21 7.61 14.05
CA GLU A 43 -55.82 7.29 12.74
C GLU A 43 -55.54 8.39 11.69
N ASN A 44 -55.37 9.66 12.11
CA ASN A 44 -55.01 10.75 11.19
C ASN A 44 -53.59 10.62 10.61
N ILE A 45 -52.71 9.82 11.23
CA ILE A 45 -51.38 9.51 10.67
C ILE A 45 -51.53 8.76 9.36
N LYS A 46 -52.47 7.81 9.26
CA LYS A 46 -52.75 7.07 8.01
C LYS A 46 -53.18 7.98 6.88
N VAL A 47 -53.89 9.06 7.20
CA VAL A 47 -54.34 10.07 6.23
C VAL A 47 -53.18 10.97 5.80
N SER A 48 -52.33 11.37 6.74
CA SER A 48 -51.24 12.32 6.52
C SER A 48 -49.97 11.67 5.93
N PHE A 49 -49.77 10.38 6.16
CA PHE A 49 -48.60 9.59 5.77
C PHE A 49 -49.02 8.25 5.14
N SER A 50 -49.90 8.32 4.13
CA SER A 50 -50.51 7.13 3.48
C SER A 50 -49.52 6.15 2.82
N GLU A 51 -48.26 6.55 2.62
CA GLU A 51 -47.20 5.73 2.01
C GLU A 51 -46.41 4.86 3.02
N PHE A 52 -46.69 4.94 4.34
CA PHE A 52 -45.88 4.31 5.39
C PHE A 52 -46.68 3.30 6.26
N THR A 53 -45.99 2.53 7.11
CA THR A 53 -46.57 1.47 7.95
C THR A 53 -47.57 2.01 8.98
N ASP A 54 -48.33 1.10 9.59
CA ASP A 54 -49.49 1.43 10.43
C ASP A 54 -49.11 1.90 11.85
N HIS A 55 -48.73 3.18 11.99
CA HIS A 55 -48.43 3.85 13.27
C HIS A 55 -49.67 4.18 14.11
N GLY A 56 -50.71 3.35 14.01
CA GLY A 56 -51.90 3.45 14.84
C GLY A 56 -51.66 2.98 16.26
N VAL A 57 -52.66 3.12 17.14
CA VAL A 57 -52.59 2.71 18.56
C VAL A 57 -52.13 1.26 18.78
N GLN A 58 -52.35 0.37 17.80
CA GLN A 58 -51.90 -1.02 17.88
C GLN A 58 -50.37 -1.15 17.96
N HIS A 59 -49.61 -0.24 17.35
CA HIS A 59 -48.15 -0.16 17.46
C HIS A 59 -47.73 0.13 18.91
N SER A 60 -48.26 1.20 19.49
CA SER A 60 -48.06 1.55 20.91
C SER A 60 -48.40 0.39 21.85
N LEU A 61 -49.51 -0.32 21.61
CA LEU A 61 -49.91 -1.47 22.43
C LEU A 61 -48.97 -2.67 22.29
N ARG A 62 -48.33 -2.86 21.13
CA ARG A 62 -47.30 -3.90 20.95
C ARG A 62 -46.01 -3.53 21.68
N ILE A 63 -45.55 -2.28 21.59
CA ILE A 63 -44.41 -1.76 22.37
C ILE A 63 -44.58 -2.07 23.86
N ILE A 64 -45.75 -1.73 24.41
CA ILE A 64 -46.07 -1.95 25.82
C ILE A 64 -45.95 -3.44 26.22
N GLU A 65 -46.39 -4.35 25.34
CA GLU A 65 -46.27 -5.79 25.56
C GLU A 65 -44.83 -6.29 25.46
N TYR A 66 -44.09 -5.89 24.42
CA TYR A 66 -42.70 -6.31 24.23
C TYR A 66 -41.85 -5.93 25.43
N VAL A 67 -41.97 -4.69 25.87
CA VAL A 67 -41.25 -4.18 27.03
C VAL A 67 -41.62 -4.98 28.28
N TYR A 68 -42.89 -5.28 28.51
CA TYR A 68 -43.26 -6.12 29.65
C TYR A 68 -42.58 -7.50 29.61
N ASP A 69 -42.55 -8.15 28.45
CA ASP A 69 -42.06 -9.53 28.32
C ASP A 69 -40.53 -9.65 28.44
N ILE A 70 -39.77 -8.59 28.12
CA ILE A 70 -38.30 -8.54 28.28
C ILE A 70 -37.84 -8.09 29.67
N LEU A 71 -38.73 -7.58 30.51
CA LEU A 71 -38.35 -7.17 31.84
C LEU A 71 -38.22 -8.36 32.80
N SER A 72 -37.19 -8.34 33.64
CA SER A 72 -37.08 -9.29 34.75
C SER A 72 -38.17 -9.05 35.79
N GLU A 73 -38.57 -10.11 36.51
CA GLU A 73 -39.57 -10.00 37.58
C GLU A 73 -39.19 -8.98 38.64
N LYS A 74 -37.89 -8.83 38.93
CA LYS A 74 -37.38 -7.82 39.87
C LYS A 74 -37.67 -6.39 39.41
N ILE A 75 -37.48 -6.09 38.13
CA ILE A 75 -37.79 -4.76 37.60
C ILE A 75 -39.31 -4.51 37.62
N LYS A 76 -40.11 -5.53 37.27
CA LYS A 76 -41.58 -5.44 37.31
C LYS A 76 -42.12 -5.15 38.70
N THR A 77 -41.53 -5.76 39.75
CA THR A 77 -41.94 -5.51 41.14
C THR A 77 -41.50 -4.14 41.64
N ASP A 78 -40.36 -3.64 41.17
CA ASP A 78 -39.78 -2.38 41.62
C ASP A 78 -40.38 -1.14 40.94
N PHE A 79 -41.24 -1.31 39.92
CA PHE A 79 -41.92 -0.18 39.30
C PHE A 79 -42.92 0.48 40.22
N SER A 80 -42.90 1.81 40.26
CA SER A 80 -43.95 2.59 40.88
C SER A 80 -45.22 2.65 40.01
N ASP A 81 -46.36 3.02 40.59
CA ASP A 81 -47.62 3.21 39.85
C ASP A 81 -47.43 4.31 38.80
N ILE A 82 -46.64 5.34 39.15
CA ILE A 82 -46.36 6.49 38.30
C ILE A 82 -45.42 6.14 37.14
N GLU A 83 -44.41 5.30 37.35
CA GLU A 83 -43.54 4.83 36.27
C GLU A 83 -44.31 4.01 35.23
N ILE A 84 -45.21 3.12 35.68
CA ILE A 84 -46.08 2.35 34.78
C ILE A 84 -46.99 3.30 33.99
N PHE A 85 -47.59 4.27 34.67
CA PHE A 85 -48.45 5.28 34.02
C PHE A 85 -47.70 6.11 32.99
N CYS A 86 -46.55 6.70 33.36
CA CYS A 86 -45.72 7.51 32.48
C CYS A 86 -45.21 6.71 31.28
N PHE A 87 -44.79 5.45 31.47
CA PHE A 87 -44.35 4.59 30.37
C PHE A 87 -45.46 4.31 29.36
N ILE A 88 -46.64 3.89 29.82
CA ILE A 88 -47.78 3.62 28.94
C ILE A 88 -48.19 4.90 28.20
N MET A 89 -48.22 6.03 28.90
CA MET A 89 -48.51 7.33 28.29
C MET A 89 -47.47 7.70 27.23
N SER A 90 -46.18 7.54 27.52
CA SER A 90 -45.12 7.78 26.54
C SER A 90 -45.25 6.89 25.30
N ALA A 91 -45.52 5.60 25.46
CA ALA A 91 -45.74 4.70 24.32
C ALA A 91 -46.95 5.10 23.47
N LEU A 92 -48.03 5.61 24.08
CA LEU A 92 -49.20 6.10 23.37
C LEU A 92 -48.96 7.43 22.62
N PHE A 93 -48.05 8.27 23.13
CA PHE A 93 -47.85 9.63 22.62
C PHE A 93 -46.60 9.81 21.75
N HIS A 94 -45.67 8.85 21.71
CA HIS A 94 -44.36 9.04 21.08
C HIS A 94 -44.43 9.42 19.59
N ASP A 95 -45.40 8.90 18.85
CA ASP A 95 -45.64 9.20 17.43
C ASP A 95 -46.55 10.41 17.17
N MET A 96 -47.13 11.02 18.21
CA MET A 96 -48.08 12.14 18.00
C MET A 96 -47.45 13.37 17.35
N GLY A 97 -46.13 13.47 17.30
CA GLY A 97 -45.46 14.49 16.49
C GLY A 97 -45.85 14.45 15.01
N MET A 98 -46.26 13.27 14.50
CA MET A 98 -46.72 13.07 13.12
C MET A 98 -48.14 13.57 12.87
N THR A 99 -48.96 13.82 13.90
CA THR A 99 -50.36 14.22 13.70
C THR A 99 -50.54 15.74 13.53
N LEU A 100 -49.46 16.52 13.67
CA LEU A 100 -49.53 17.98 13.56
C LEU A 100 -49.78 18.40 12.10
N ALA A 101 -50.84 19.19 11.89
CA ALA A 101 -51.23 19.68 10.56
C ALA A 101 -50.24 20.73 10.03
N ASP A 102 -49.81 21.66 10.89
CA ASP A 102 -49.10 22.91 10.55
C ASP A 102 -47.57 22.77 10.35
N VAL A 103 -47.09 21.59 9.91
CA VAL A 103 -45.67 21.38 9.59
C VAL A 103 -45.50 21.31 8.08
N ASP A 104 -44.83 22.32 7.51
CA ASP A 104 -44.68 22.50 6.05
C ASP A 104 -43.92 21.34 5.38
N ASN A 105 -42.84 20.86 6.00
CA ASN A 105 -42.03 19.76 5.48
C ASN A 105 -42.40 18.44 6.17
N LYS A 106 -43.24 17.64 5.52
CA LYS A 106 -43.71 16.34 6.05
C LYS A 106 -42.59 15.30 6.20
N GLU A 107 -41.56 15.33 5.35
CA GLU A 107 -40.41 14.42 5.48
C GLU A 107 -39.58 14.76 6.73
N ASN A 108 -39.34 16.06 6.96
CA ASN A 108 -38.68 16.54 8.18
C ASN A 108 -39.52 16.25 9.43
N GLN A 109 -40.85 16.42 9.34
CA GLN A 109 -41.78 16.07 10.42
C GLN A 109 -41.66 14.61 10.81
N ARG A 110 -41.61 13.70 9.82
CA ARG A 110 -41.44 12.27 10.06
C ARG A 110 -40.08 11.94 10.66
N ASN A 111 -39.00 12.43 10.08
CA ASN A 111 -37.65 12.09 10.54
C ASN A 111 -37.37 12.63 11.96
N ASN A 112 -38.04 13.71 12.37
CA ASN A 112 -37.88 14.34 13.68
C ASN A 112 -39.15 14.30 14.55
N HIS A 113 -40.07 13.35 14.30
CA HIS A 113 -41.38 13.31 14.97
C HIS A 113 -41.29 13.26 16.49
N HIS A 114 -40.28 12.57 17.02
CA HIS A 114 -39.95 12.51 18.43
C HIS A 114 -39.80 13.91 19.08
N LEU A 115 -39.24 14.89 18.37
CA LEU A 115 -39.11 16.28 18.86
C LEU A 115 -40.45 17.03 18.86
N TYR A 116 -41.37 16.67 17.97
CA TYR A 116 -42.69 17.29 17.84
C TYR A 116 -43.73 16.71 18.82
N ALA A 117 -43.49 15.53 19.38
CA ALA A 117 -44.40 14.85 20.32
C ALA A 117 -44.67 15.65 21.61
N ARG A 118 -43.76 16.57 21.99
CA ARG A 118 -43.91 17.43 23.18
C ARG A 118 -45.20 18.24 23.14
N GLY A 119 -45.55 18.85 21.99
CA GLY A 119 -46.73 19.70 21.87
C GLY A 119 -48.04 18.98 22.21
N PRO A 120 -48.34 17.86 21.54
CA PRO A 120 -49.50 17.02 21.86
C PRO A 120 -49.53 16.55 23.33
N VAL A 121 -48.39 16.11 23.88
CA VAL A 121 -48.29 15.70 25.29
C VAL A 121 -48.65 16.85 26.23
N GLU A 122 -48.09 18.05 26.01
CA GLU A 122 -48.34 19.20 26.86
C GLU A 122 -49.81 19.64 26.81
N GLN A 123 -50.39 19.69 25.62
CA GLN A 123 -51.80 20.03 25.43
C GLN A 123 -52.69 19.04 26.17
N TYR A 124 -52.50 17.75 25.93
CA TYR A 124 -53.30 16.70 26.57
C TYR A 124 -53.21 16.73 28.09
N CYS A 125 -51.99 16.87 28.64
CA CYS A 125 -51.78 16.93 30.08
C CYS A 125 -52.48 18.14 30.73
N ASN A 126 -52.47 19.30 30.07
CA ASN A 126 -53.09 20.52 30.60
C ASN A 126 -54.63 20.43 30.59
N GLU A 127 -55.21 19.81 29.55
CA GLU A 127 -56.66 19.67 29.40
C GLU A 127 -57.23 18.56 30.31
N TYR A 128 -56.60 17.39 30.33
CA TYR A 128 -57.20 16.17 30.91
C TYR A 128 -56.56 15.70 32.22
N LEU A 129 -55.29 16.05 32.49
CA LEU A 129 -54.56 15.58 33.68
C LEU A 129 -54.41 16.64 34.77
N ASN A 130 -55.00 17.82 34.63
CA ASN A 130 -54.90 18.93 35.59
C ASN A 130 -55.40 18.60 37.01
N SER A 131 -56.21 17.54 37.15
CA SER A 131 -56.74 17.01 38.42
C SER A 131 -55.74 16.11 39.15
N ILE A 132 -54.69 15.63 38.48
CA ILE A 132 -53.61 14.86 39.10
C ILE A 132 -52.65 15.83 39.81
N GLN A 133 -52.34 15.56 41.07
CA GLN A 133 -51.37 16.35 41.81
C GLN A 133 -49.99 16.23 41.14
N GLU A 134 -49.32 17.37 40.96
CA GLU A 134 -47.99 17.42 40.30
C GLU A 134 -47.97 16.96 38.83
N TYR A 135 -49.11 16.99 38.11
CA TYR A 135 -49.20 16.57 36.70
C TYR A 135 -48.16 17.22 35.76
N ARG A 136 -47.66 18.41 36.11
CA ARG A 136 -46.57 19.07 35.35
C ARG A 136 -45.28 18.25 35.33
N ARG A 137 -44.95 17.54 36.42
CA ARG A 137 -43.77 16.66 36.48
C ARG A 137 -43.94 15.42 35.61
N ILE A 138 -45.15 14.84 35.62
CA ILE A 138 -45.55 13.76 34.70
C ILE A 138 -45.40 14.22 33.26
N ARG A 139 -45.95 15.38 32.92
CA ARG A 139 -45.83 16.01 31.60
C ARG A 139 -44.38 16.16 31.17
N GLU A 140 -43.51 16.71 32.02
CA GLU A 140 -42.08 16.83 31.68
C GLU A 140 -41.39 15.47 31.49
N CYS A 141 -41.76 14.44 32.26
CA CYS A 141 -41.23 13.10 32.09
C CYS A 141 -41.67 12.46 30.77
N VAL A 142 -42.98 12.46 30.49
CA VAL A 142 -43.55 11.88 29.27
C VAL A 142 -43.00 12.61 28.05
N SER A 143 -42.94 13.95 28.07
CA SER A 143 -42.34 14.73 26.99
C SER A 143 -40.87 14.38 26.78
N PHE A 144 -40.07 14.27 27.84
CA PHE A 144 -38.66 13.88 27.72
C PHE A 144 -38.52 12.47 27.12
N VAL A 145 -39.30 11.50 27.58
CA VAL A 145 -39.24 10.12 27.09
C VAL A 145 -39.62 10.05 25.61
N CYS A 146 -40.68 10.77 25.20
CA CYS A 146 -41.04 10.90 23.79
C CYS A 146 -39.97 11.62 22.97
N GLU A 147 -39.35 12.69 23.48
CA GLU A 147 -38.23 13.34 22.78
C GLU A 147 -37.00 12.42 22.67
N ALA A 148 -36.73 11.62 23.71
CA ALA A 148 -35.53 10.81 23.82
C ALA A 148 -35.54 9.60 22.88
N HIS A 149 -36.70 9.11 22.44
CA HIS A 149 -36.75 7.84 21.70
C HIS A 149 -36.09 7.89 20.32
N GLY A 150 -36.04 9.06 19.68
CA GLY A 150 -35.40 9.26 18.37
C GLY A 150 -34.01 9.91 18.41
N ARG A 151 -33.45 10.21 19.58
CA ARG A 151 -32.12 10.86 19.71
C ARG A 151 -30.96 9.89 19.50
N ASP A 152 -29.77 10.42 19.20
CA ASP A 152 -28.52 9.65 19.24
C ASP A 152 -28.22 9.17 20.68
N ILE A 153 -27.67 7.96 20.80
CA ILE A 153 -27.45 7.31 22.10
C ILE A 153 -26.39 8.05 22.95
N ILE A 154 -25.37 8.65 22.33
CA ILE A 154 -24.32 9.38 23.04
C ILE A 154 -24.88 10.72 23.53
N GLU A 155 -25.67 11.40 22.71
CA GLU A 155 -26.36 12.62 23.09
C GLU A 155 -27.33 12.38 24.25
N LEU A 156 -28.11 11.28 24.19
CA LEU A 156 -29.07 10.90 25.23
C LEU A 156 -28.39 10.71 26.59
N TYR A 157 -27.30 9.94 26.65
CA TYR A 157 -26.58 9.66 27.90
C TYR A 157 -25.83 10.88 28.45
N SER A 158 -25.65 11.92 27.63
CA SER A 158 -25.05 13.20 28.01
C SER A 158 -26.08 14.24 28.48
N ASP A 159 -27.38 14.00 28.26
CA ASP A 159 -28.45 14.90 28.73
C ASP A 159 -28.62 14.77 30.26
N ASP A 160 -28.50 15.88 30.97
CA ASP A 160 -28.65 15.92 32.44
C ASP A 160 -30.01 15.37 32.90
N ARG A 161 -31.06 15.48 32.08
CA ARG A 161 -32.40 14.96 32.38
C ARG A 161 -32.46 13.43 32.33
N PHE A 162 -31.57 12.78 31.59
CA PHE A 162 -31.57 11.31 31.44
C PHE A 162 -31.31 10.59 32.77
N ARG A 163 -30.39 11.13 33.58
CA ARG A 163 -30.09 10.60 34.92
C ARG A 163 -31.00 11.16 36.01
N LYS A 164 -32.04 11.93 35.66
CA LYS A 164 -32.96 12.51 36.63
C LYS A 164 -33.80 11.40 37.28
N GLU A 165 -33.66 11.29 38.60
CA GLU A 165 -34.55 10.52 39.45
C GLU A 165 -35.47 11.51 40.18
N ASP A 166 -36.75 11.39 39.90
CA ASP A 166 -37.80 12.25 40.40
C ASP A 166 -38.69 11.42 41.36
N SER A 167 -39.50 12.07 42.19
CA SER A 167 -40.46 11.39 43.06
C SER A 167 -41.75 12.19 43.19
N ILE A 168 -42.89 11.56 42.88
CA ILE A 168 -44.22 12.16 42.97
C ILE A 168 -44.99 11.39 44.05
N GLN A 169 -45.51 12.09 45.06
CA GLN A 169 -46.16 11.47 46.23
C GLN A 169 -45.36 10.33 46.89
N GLY A 170 -44.02 10.43 46.89
CA GLY A 170 -43.12 9.41 47.44
C GLY A 170 -42.88 8.19 46.55
N GLN A 171 -43.51 8.14 45.37
CA GLN A 171 -43.27 7.12 44.36
C GLN A 171 -42.14 7.56 43.40
N LEU A 172 -41.21 6.64 43.13
CA LEU A 172 -40.05 6.88 42.26
C LEU A 172 -40.46 7.12 40.80
N LEU A 173 -39.73 7.99 40.09
CA LEU A 173 -39.91 8.26 38.66
C LEU A 173 -38.54 8.43 37.97
N ARG A 174 -38.07 7.39 37.29
CA ARG A 174 -36.76 7.37 36.61
C ARG A 174 -36.87 7.71 35.12
N TYR A 175 -36.40 8.88 34.72
CA TYR A 175 -36.50 9.36 33.33
C TYR A 175 -35.75 8.45 32.36
N GLY A 176 -34.49 8.14 32.66
CA GLY A 176 -33.64 7.32 31.80
C GLY A 176 -34.13 5.89 31.59
N LEU A 177 -34.69 5.26 32.64
CA LEU A 177 -35.23 3.90 32.54
C LEU A 177 -36.41 3.86 31.55
N LEU A 178 -37.33 4.81 31.66
CA LEU A 178 -38.50 4.90 30.77
C LEU A 178 -38.09 5.21 29.33
N ALA A 179 -37.09 6.08 29.14
CA ALA A 179 -36.53 6.37 27.81
C ALA A 179 -35.89 5.14 27.15
N ILE A 180 -35.06 4.40 27.88
CA ILE A 180 -34.45 3.14 27.39
C ILE A 180 -35.54 2.13 27.02
N MET A 181 -36.55 1.97 27.88
CA MET A 181 -37.65 1.03 27.63
C MET A 181 -38.42 1.36 26.36
N LEU A 182 -38.76 2.63 26.13
CA LEU A 182 -39.48 3.05 24.93
C LEU A 182 -38.63 2.79 23.68
N ARG A 183 -37.33 3.14 23.71
CA ARG A 183 -36.39 2.89 22.60
C ARG A 183 -36.28 1.42 22.25
N ILE A 184 -36.06 0.55 23.24
CA ILE A 184 -35.97 -0.89 23.02
C ILE A 184 -37.31 -1.44 22.52
N GLY A 185 -38.43 -1.01 23.11
CA GLY A 185 -39.76 -1.47 22.73
C GLY A 185 -40.15 -1.11 21.31
N ASP A 186 -39.84 0.12 20.88
CA ASP A 186 -40.02 0.59 19.51
C ASP A 186 -39.15 -0.21 18.53
N LEU A 187 -37.86 -0.39 18.86
CA LEU A 187 -36.97 -1.29 18.12
C LEU A 187 -37.35 -2.77 18.23
N MET A 188 -38.30 -3.18 19.04
CA MET A 188 -38.78 -4.56 19.07
C MET A 188 -40.03 -4.74 18.22
N ASP A 189 -40.64 -3.67 17.71
CA ASP A 189 -41.84 -3.79 16.88
C ASP A 189 -41.53 -4.11 15.42
N ILE A 190 -40.98 -5.30 15.21
CA ILE A 190 -40.65 -5.84 13.89
C ILE A 190 -41.90 -6.31 13.12
N GLU A 191 -43.06 -6.41 13.80
CA GLU A 191 -44.31 -6.97 13.25
C GLU A 191 -45.13 -5.99 12.40
N GLU A 192 -44.73 -4.72 12.29
CA GLU A 192 -45.49 -3.67 11.59
C GLU A 192 -45.54 -3.83 10.05
N GLY A 193 -44.86 -4.85 9.51
CA GLY A 193 -44.82 -5.16 8.07
C GLY A 193 -45.90 -6.12 7.56
N ARG A 194 -47.06 -6.32 8.22
CA ARG A 194 -48.15 -7.15 7.63
C ARG A 194 -49.02 -6.32 6.70
N THR A 195 -48.51 -5.99 5.51
CA THR A 195 -49.35 -5.47 4.43
C THR A 195 -50.13 -6.62 3.79
N ASN A 196 -51.43 -6.44 3.60
CA ASN A 196 -52.27 -7.41 2.89
C ASN A 196 -51.86 -7.46 1.41
N GLU A 197 -51.27 -8.57 0.94
CA GLU A 197 -50.87 -8.78 -0.47
C GLU A 197 -51.98 -8.40 -1.45
N PHE A 198 -53.24 -8.66 -1.09
CA PHE A 198 -54.40 -8.32 -1.92
C PHE A 198 -54.56 -6.80 -2.13
N ASN A 199 -54.24 -5.98 -1.12
CA ASN A 199 -54.31 -4.51 -1.23
C ASN A 199 -53.19 -3.95 -2.12
N MET A 200 -52.00 -4.56 -2.07
CA MET A 200 -50.88 -4.18 -2.94
C MET A 200 -51.18 -4.42 -4.42
N HIS A 201 -51.90 -5.50 -4.74
CA HIS A 201 -52.30 -5.82 -6.11
C HIS A 201 -53.39 -4.88 -6.67
N LEU A 202 -54.32 -4.42 -5.82
CA LEU A 202 -55.40 -3.51 -6.22
C LEU A 202 -54.93 -2.06 -6.43
N ASN A 203 -53.92 -1.62 -5.68
CA ASN A 203 -53.48 -0.23 -5.59
C ASN A 203 -52.00 -0.05 -5.98
N SER A 204 -51.56 -0.71 -7.04
CA SER A 204 -50.13 -0.79 -7.43
C SER A 204 -49.45 0.56 -7.69
N SER A 205 -50.21 1.59 -8.11
CA SER A 205 -49.69 2.95 -8.31
C SER A 205 -49.30 3.64 -7.00
N TYR A 206 -49.94 3.28 -5.88
CA TYR A 206 -49.72 3.86 -4.55
C TYR A 206 -48.45 3.33 -3.86
N PHE A 207 -47.92 2.17 -4.27
CA PHE A 207 -46.73 1.53 -3.69
C PHE A 207 -45.46 1.69 -4.55
N SER A 208 -45.43 2.72 -5.40
CA SER A 208 -44.36 2.95 -6.39
C SER A 208 -43.09 3.60 -5.83
N ASN A 209 -43.12 4.07 -4.57
CA ASN A 209 -41.98 4.68 -3.89
C ASN A 209 -41.04 3.59 -3.31
N SER A 210 -39.74 3.65 -3.62
CA SER A 210 -38.76 2.60 -3.31
C SER A 210 -38.60 2.36 -1.80
N VAL A 211 -38.63 3.44 -1.00
CA VAL A 211 -38.55 3.39 0.46
C VAL A 211 -39.80 2.75 1.05
N SER A 212 -40.99 3.09 0.55
CA SER A 212 -42.27 2.51 0.98
C SER A 212 -42.33 1.00 0.72
N SER A 213 -41.99 0.56 -0.49
CA SER A 213 -41.94 -0.88 -0.86
C SER A 213 -40.97 -1.69 0.01
N GLN A 214 -39.89 -1.07 0.50
CA GLN A 214 -38.91 -1.69 1.40
C GLN A 214 -39.41 -1.82 2.84
N HIS A 215 -40.19 -0.86 3.37
CA HIS A 215 -40.78 -0.94 4.71
C HIS A 215 -41.88 -2.02 4.81
N HIS A 216 -42.62 -2.27 3.72
CA HIS A 216 -43.80 -3.13 3.71
C HIS A 216 -43.49 -4.65 3.70
N ASN A 217 -42.24 -5.07 3.47
CA ASN A 217 -41.87 -6.48 3.30
C ASN A 217 -41.04 -7.11 4.46
N ARG A 218 -40.73 -6.36 5.53
CA ARG A 218 -39.84 -6.82 6.62
C ARG A 218 -40.38 -8.05 7.38
N SER A 219 -41.70 -8.16 7.55
CA SER A 219 -42.28 -9.24 8.38
C SER A 219 -42.25 -10.64 7.75
N LEU A 220 -42.01 -10.75 6.44
CA LEU A 220 -42.02 -12.02 5.69
C LEU A 220 -40.70 -12.81 5.78
N GLU A 221 -39.61 -12.17 6.23
CA GLU A 221 -38.25 -12.74 6.25
C GLU A 221 -37.84 -13.24 7.64
N ILE A 222 -38.66 -12.98 8.65
CA ILE A 222 -38.41 -13.40 10.03
C ILE A 222 -38.79 -14.87 10.17
N ASN A 223 -37.79 -15.73 10.30
CA ASN A 223 -38.01 -17.16 10.51
C ASN A 223 -38.26 -17.48 11.99
N THR A 224 -37.61 -16.76 12.90
CA THR A 224 -37.80 -16.94 14.34
C THR A 224 -37.69 -15.61 15.05
N TYR A 225 -38.71 -15.28 15.85
CA TYR A 225 -38.70 -14.15 16.75
C TYR A 225 -39.28 -14.57 18.10
N ASN A 226 -38.40 -14.74 19.08
CA ASN A 226 -38.76 -15.13 20.44
C ASN A 226 -38.06 -14.20 21.41
N TYR A 227 -38.77 -13.75 22.45
CA TYR A 227 -38.20 -12.86 23.46
C TYR A 227 -38.71 -13.23 24.84
N ASN A 228 -37.85 -13.04 25.84
CA ASN A 228 -38.15 -13.17 27.25
C ASN A 228 -37.17 -12.32 28.06
N ALA A 229 -37.29 -12.36 29.39
CA ALA A 229 -36.42 -11.60 30.29
C ALA A 229 -34.92 -11.95 30.24
N SER A 230 -34.55 -13.07 29.64
CA SER A 230 -33.15 -13.50 29.50
C SER A 230 -32.59 -13.21 28.12
N ASN A 231 -33.32 -13.54 27.04
CA ASN A 231 -32.83 -13.43 25.67
C ASN A 231 -33.89 -12.86 24.72
N ILE A 232 -33.43 -12.10 23.73
CA ILE A 232 -34.16 -11.74 22.51
C ILE A 232 -33.51 -12.50 21.35
N ILE A 233 -34.21 -13.48 20.79
CA ILE A 233 -33.73 -14.35 19.71
C ILE A 233 -34.38 -13.91 18.40
N ILE A 234 -33.57 -13.46 17.45
CA ILE A 234 -34.00 -13.04 16.11
C ILE A 234 -33.21 -13.80 15.06
N ILE A 235 -33.89 -14.62 14.27
CA ILE A 235 -33.32 -15.34 13.12
C ILE A 235 -34.03 -14.88 11.85
N ILE A 236 -33.28 -14.25 10.96
CA ILE A 236 -33.77 -13.69 9.70
C ILE A 236 -33.21 -14.49 8.53
N LYS A 237 -34.06 -14.80 7.55
CA LYS A 237 -33.68 -15.43 6.29
C LYS A 237 -34.12 -14.55 5.13
N THR A 238 -33.17 -14.07 4.33
CA THR A 238 -33.46 -13.18 3.20
C THR A 238 -32.84 -13.66 1.90
N GLN A 239 -33.55 -13.45 0.79
CA GLN A 239 -33.04 -13.70 -0.57
C GLN A 239 -32.36 -12.47 -1.18
N ASN A 240 -32.43 -11.31 -0.52
CA ASN A 240 -31.91 -10.05 -1.04
C ASN A 240 -30.77 -9.50 -0.16
N ARG A 241 -29.64 -9.17 -0.80
CA ARG A 241 -28.44 -8.65 -0.13
C ARG A 241 -28.64 -7.27 0.50
N GLU A 242 -29.36 -6.35 -0.14
CA GLU A 242 -29.66 -5.03 0.44
C GLU A 242 -30.47 -5.17 1.72
N ARG A 243 -31.44 -6.09 1.72
CA ARG A 243 -32.23 -6.42 2.91
C ARG A 243 -31.37 -7.02 4.02
N TYR A 244 -30.41 -7.90 3.68
CA TYR A 244 -29.44 -8.43 4.64
C TYR A 244 -28.74 -7.29 5.40
N LYS A 245 -28.22 -6.28 4.68
CA LYS A 245 -27.51 -5.14 5.29
C LYS A 245 -28.42 -4.32 6.19
N ILE A 246 -29.64 -4.03 5.75
CA ILE A 246 -30.62 -3.28 6.54
C ILE A 246 -30.91 -4.02 7.85
N TRP A 247 -31.08 -5.35 7.80
CA TRP A 247 -31.28 -6.17 8.99
C TRP A 247 -30.06 -6.17 9.92
N ASP A 248 -28.85 -6.25 9.36
CA ASP A 248 -27.61 -6.22 10.14
C ASP A 248 -27.43 -4.90 10.89
N GLU A 249 -27.66 -3.76 10.22
CA GLU A 249 -27.63 -2.44 10.84
C GLU A 249 -28.68 -2.29 11.93
N TRP A 250 -29.92 -2.70 11.64
CA TRP A 250 -31.02 -2.62 12.59
C TRP A 250 -30.78 -3.49 13.84
N LEU A 251 -30.29 -4.72 13.65
CA LEU A 251 -29.97 -5.62 14.76
C LEU A 251 -28.74 -5.17 15.56
N LYS A 252 -27.81 -4.44 14.93
CA LYS A 252 -26.72 -3.75 15.63
C LYS A 252 -27.26 -2.59 16.47
N TYR A 253 -28.26 -1.86 15.99
CA TYR A 253 -28.87 -0.77 16.73
C TYR A 253 -29.58 -1.27 18.00
N LEU A 254 -30.42 -2.32 17.88
CA LEU A 254 -31.07 -2.95 19.04
C LEU A 254 -30.07 -3.49 20.06
N ASP A 255 -29.03 -4.19 19.58
CA ASP A 255 -27.98 -4.75 20.42
C ASP A 255 -27.17 -3.65 21.14
N ASN A 256 -26.87 -2.54 20.44
CA ASN A 256 -26.21 -1.38 21.04
C ASN A 256 -27.05 -0.75 22.15
N GLU A 257 -28.36 -0.55 21.96
CA GLU A 257 -29.25 0.00 23.01
C GLU A 257 -29.22 -0.86 24.28
N ILE A 258 -29.34 -2.17 24.13
CA ILE A 258 -29.32 -3.13 25.24
C ILE A 258 -27.94 -3.18 25.91
N MET A 259 -26.87 -3.23 25.12
CA MET A 259 -25.49 -3.21 25.62
C MET A 259 -25.21 -1.94 26.43
N TYR A 260 -25.59 -0.77 25.92
CA TYR A 260 -25.42 0.51 26.61
C TYR A 260 -26.23 0.58 27.89
N ALA A 261 -27.48 0.13 27.88
CA ALA A 261 -28.31 0.07 29.09
C ALA A 261 -27.67 -0.82 30.17
N ASN A 262 -27.25 -2.03 29.80
CA ASN A 262 -26.63 -2.97 30.73
C ASN A 262 -25.27 -2.48 31.28
N THR A 263 -24.46 -1.82 30.44
CA THR A 263 -23.09 -1.42 30.81
C THR A 263 -23.02 -0.04 31.47
N HIS A 264 -23.74 0.95 30.93
CA HIS A 264 -23.60 2.36 31.34
C HIS A 264 -24.72 2.86 32.24
N TYR A 265 -25.93 2.30 32.13
CA TYR A 265 -27.05 2.68 32.98
C TYR A 265 -27.14 1.83 34.24
N PHE A 266 -27.16 0.49 34.12
CA PHE A 266 -27.29 -0.42 35.27
C PHE A 266 -25.96 -0.70 36.01
N SER A 267 -24.85 -0.89 35.28
CA SER A 267 -23.55 -1.26 35.87
C SER A 267 -22.65 -0.08 36.26
N GLY A 268 -23.04 1.15 35.94
CA GLY A 268 -22.29 2.38 36.28
C GLY A 268 -22.32 2.75 37.77
N ASN A 269 -22.08 4.03 38.10
CA ASN A 269 -22.08 4.56 39.49
C ASN A 269 -23.41 4.37 40.27
N ASN A 270 -24.43 3.72 39.69
CA ASN A 270 -25.76 3.52 40.28
C ASN A 270 -25.84 2.22 41.10
N LYS A 271 -25.28 2.26 42.33
CA LYS A 271 -25.22 1.11 43.26
C LYS A 271 -26.56 0.42 43.54
N GLN A 272 -27.70 1.11 43.34
CA GLN A 272 -29.03 0.56 43.59
C GLN A 272 -29.56 -0.34 42.46
N MET A 273 -29.04 -0.19 41.23
CA MET A 273 -29.56 -0.87 40.03
C MET A 273 -28.64 -1.97 39.49
N TYR A 274 -27.57 -2.32 40.21
CA TYR A 274 -26.58 -3.33 39.80
C TYR A 274 -27.18 -4.71 39.48
N TYR A 275 -28.36 -5.02 40.02
CA TYR A 275 -29.06 -6.28 39.80
C TYR A 275 -30.03 -6.26 38.63
N TYR A 276 -30.19 -5.12 37.94
CA TYR A 276 -31.03 -5.02 36.76
C TYR A 276 -30.23 -5.40 35.52
N LYS A 277 -30.89 -6.11 34.61
CA LYS A 277 -30.32 -6.52 33.34
C LYS A 277 -31.43 -6.65 32.31
N PHE A 278 -31.23 -6.06 31.14
CA PHE A 278 -32.01 -6.34 29.93
C PHE A 278 -31.48 -7.61 29.24
N PRO A 279 -32.33 -8.33 28.51
CA PRO A 279 -31.97 -9.61 27.89
C PRO A 279 -30.82 -9.47 26.89
N GLU A 280 -30.10 -10.56 26.65
CA GLU A 280 -29.07 -10.62 25.61
C GLU A 280 -29.71 -10.78 24.21
N VAL A 281 -29.17 -10.08 23.21
CA VAL A 281 -29.66 -10.17 21.83
C VAL A 281 -28.91 -11.29 21.10
N VAL A 282 -29.59 -12.40 20.85
CA VAL A 282 -29.09 -13.51 20.04
C VAL A 282 -29.62 -13.33 18.62
N LYS A 283 -28.77 -12.81 17.73
CA LYS A 283 -29.12 -12.45 16.35
C LYS A 283 -28.41 -13.33 15.33
N THR A 284 -29.13 -13.74 14.30
CA THR A 284 -28.56 -14.45 13.14
C THR A 284 -29.29 -14.01 11.87
N ILE A 285 -28.51 -13.67 10.84
CA ILE A 285 -29.04 -13.36 9.51
C ILE A 285 -28.39 -14.36 8.56
N GLU A 286 -29.22 -15.10 7.83
CA GLU A 286 -28.75 -16.12 6.89
C GLU A 286 -29.34 -15.85 5.49
N PRO A 287 -28.60 -16.15 4.42
CA PRO A 287 -29.19 -16.27 3.09
C PRO A 287 -30.27 -17.36 3.10
N ALA A 288 -31.46 -17.03 2.57
CA ALA A 288 -32.54 -18.01 2.41
C ALA A 288 -32.19 -19.04 1.31
N PRO A 289 -32.80 -20.24 1.32
CA PRO A 289 -32.63 -21.20 0.24
C PRO A 289 -32.98 -20.58 -1.13
N GLY A 290 -32.04 -20.65 -2.08
CA GLY A 290 -32.17 -20.05 -3.41
C GLY A 290 -31.76 -18.58 -3.53
N ALA A 291 -31.14 -17.99 -2.50
CA ALA A 291 -30.54 -16.67 -2.60
C ALA A 291 -29.36 -16.65 -3.59
N ASP A 292 -29.25 -15.56 -4.37
CA ASP A 292 -28.17 -15.38 -5.36
C ASP A 292 -26.85 -14.89 -4.74
N PHE A 293 -26.80 -14.79 -3.40
CA PHE A 293 -25.63 -14.36 -2.63
C PHE A 293 -25.37 -15.27 -1.44
N LEU A 294 -24.10 -15.30 -1.02
CA LEU A 294 -23.59 -15.95 0.17
C LEU A 294 -22.94 -14.91 1.07
N VAL A 295 -22.88 -15.22 2.36
CA VAL A 295 -22.21 -14.38 3.35
C VAL A 295 -21.17 -15.20 4.05
N GLU A 296 -19.95 -14.68 4.09
CA GLU A 296 -18.82 -15.35 4.72
C GLU A 296 -18.13 -14.42 5.70
N GLU A 297 -17.90 -14.94 6.89
CA GLU A 297 -17.22 -14.22 7.94
C GLU A 297 -15.72 -14.22 7.71
N ILE A 298 -15.12 -13.04 7.78
CA ILE A 298 -13.69 -12.83 7.65
C ILE A 298 -13.06 -13.11 9.02
N LYS A 299 -12.44 -14.29 9.16
CA LYS A 299 -11.86 -14.79 10.40
C LYS A 299 -10.48 -15.34 10.13
N PHE A 300 -9.43 -14.58 10.46
CA PHE A 300 -8.07 -15.08 10.34
C PHE A 300 -7.74 -15.99 11.52
N GLN A 301 -7.64 -17.30 11.27
CA GLN A 301 -7.16 -18.25 12.28
C GLN A 301 -5.63 -18.20 12.37
N VAL A 302 -5.11 -18.22 13.59
CA VAL A 302 -3.67 -18.35 13.85
C VAL A 302 -3.28 -19.80 13.51
N ASP A 303 -2.36 -19.97 12.56
CA ASP A 303 -1.73 -21.28 12.28
C ASP A 303 -1.20 -21.88 13.61
N GLU A 304 -1.33 -23.20 13.78
CA GLU A 304 -0.80 -23.99 14.91
C GLU A 304 0.69 -23.67 15.22
N LYS A 305 1.44 -23.14 14.25
CA LYS A 305 2.85 -22.71 14.38
C LYS A 305 3.08 -21.30 14.96
N GLY A 306 2.03 -20.52 15.25
CA GLY A 306 2.17 -19.17 15.84
C GLY A 306 2.71 -18.08 14.89
N ALA A 307 2.95 -18.41 13.61
CA ALA A 307 3.51 -17.51 12.61
C ALA A 307 2.74 -16.18 12.50
N LEU A 308 1.40 -16.21 12.64
CA LEU A 308 0.58 -15.01 12.58
C LEU A 308 0.95 -13.99 13.69
N TRP A 309 1.24 -14.46 14.90
CA TRP A 309 1.58 -13.61 16.05
C TRP A 309 2.97 -12.99 15.91
N ASP A 310 3.96 -13.77 15.46
CA ASP A 310 5.32 -13.28 15.17
C ASP A 310 5.32 -12.22 14.06
N ILE A 311 4.48 -12.43 13.04
CA ILE A 311 4.32 -11.49 11.95
C ILE A 311 3.63 -10.21 12.47
N PHE A 312 2.53 -10.29 13.24
CA PHE A 312 1.87 -9.10 13.82
C PHE A 312 2.73 -8.31 14.81
N THR A 313 3.62 -8.96 15.57
CA THR A 313 4.49 -8.30 16.56
C THR A 313 5.72 -7.63 15.94
N ASN A 314 6.21 -8.12 14.79
CA ASN A 314 7.42 -7.61 14.15
C ASN A 314 7.16 -6.56 13.04
N SER A 315 6.16 -5.69 13.25
CA SER A 315 5.89 -4.49 12.42
C SER A 315 5.46 -4.74 10.96
N ILE A 316 4.27 -5.33 10.76
CA ILE A 316 3.67 -5.39 9.42
C ILE A 316 2.99 -4.06 9.07
N TYR A 317 3.36 -3.52 7.91
CA TYR A 317 2.77 -2.35 7.25
C TYR A 317 3.15 -1.00 7.86
N THR A 318 4.46 -0.75 8.00
CA THR A 318 4.96 0.59 8.36
C THR A 318 4.90 1.58 7.18
N HIS A 319 4.85 1.09 5.93
CA HIS A 319 4.83 1.96 4.75
C HIS A 319 3.44 2.10 4.12
N GLU A 320 3.15 3.32 3.66
CA GLU A 320 1.84 3.72 3.13
C GLU A 320 1.36 2.85 1.96
N PHE A 321 2.28 2.34 1.12
CA PHE A 321 1.98 1.66 -0.13
C PHE A 321 2.22 0.14 -0.12
N ASP A 322 2.45 -0.46 1.06
CA ASP A 322 2.73 -1.90 1.15
C ASP A 322 1.59 -2.75 0.55
N TYR A 323 0.33 -2.36 0.76
CA TYR A 323 -0.84 -3.05 0.19
C TYR A 323 -0.83 -3.11 -1.35
N ILE A 324 -0.25 -2.11 -2.03
CA ILE A 324 -0.12 -2.08 -3.49
C ILE A 324 0.92 -3.10 -3.94
N ARG A 325 2.05 -3.17 -3.23
CA ARG A 325 3.10 -4.15 -3.51
C ARG A 325 2.56 -5.57 -3.38
N GLU A 326 1.87 -5.86 -2.28
CA GLU A 326 1.30 -7.19 -2.01
C GLU A 326 0.27 -7.60 -3.07
N LEU A 327 -0.61 -6.69 -3.52
CA LEU A 327 -1.56 -6.98 -4.58
C LEU A 327 -0.88 -7.30 -5.92
N ILE A 328 0.11 -6.51 -6.31
CA ILE A 328 0.85 -6.75 -7.56
C ILE A 328 1.63 -8.07 -7.47
N GLN A 329 2.24 -8.39 -6.32
CA GLN A 329 2.91 -9.68 -6.10
C GLN A 329 1.95 -10.85 -6.23
N ASN A 330 0.77 -10.77 -5.61
CA ASN A 330 -0.26 -11.81 -5.71
C ASN A 330 -0.75 -11.99 -7.16
N ALA A 331 -0.90 -10.90 -7.91
CA ALA A 331 -1.27 -10.92 -9.32
C ALA A 331 -0.18 -11.59 -10.20
N ILE A 332 1.10 -11.30 -9.94
CA ILE A 332 2.23 -11.95 -10.60
C ILE A 332 2.22 -13.45 -10.29
N ASP A 333 2.09 -13.83 -9.02
CA ASP A 333 2.05 -15.23 -8.60
C ASP A 333 0.89 -16.00 -9.21
N ALA A 334 -0.33 -15.43 -9.21
CA ALA A 334 -1.50 -16.04 -9.83
C ALA A 334 -1.30 -16.26 -11.34
N THR A 335 -0.66 -15.31 -12.02
CA THR A 335 -0.29 -15.41 -13.43
C THR A 335 0.73 -16.53 -13.63
N LEU A 336 1.84 -16.54 -12.90
CA LEU A 336 2.87 -17.56 -13.01
C LEU A 336 2.32 -18.96 -12.67
N LEU A 337 1.43 -19.07 -11.70
CA LEU A 337 0.85 -20.35 -11.28
C LEU A 337 -0.03 -20.99 -12.36
N LYS A 338 -0.74 -20.18 -13.15
CA LYS A 338 -1.47 -20.65 -14.34
C LYS A 338 -0.53 -21.39 -15.30
N TYR A 339 0.60 -20.79 -15.65
CA TYR A 339 1.60 -21.42 -16.52
C TYR A 339 2.31 -22.61 -15.86
N TYR A 340 2.58 -22.51 -14.56
CA TYR A 340 3.15 -23.62 -13.81
C TYR A 340 2.24 -24.85 -13.78
N THR A 341 0.92 -24.66 -13.68
CA THR A 341 -0.04 -25.77 -13.62
C THR A 341 -0.43 -26.33 -14.98
N ASP A 342 -0.17 -25.61 -16.08
CA ASP A 342 -0.41 -26.10 -17.45
C ASP A 342 0.66 -27.10 -17.89
N GLU A 343 0.32 -28.38 -17.93
CA GLU A 343 1.23 -29.47 -18.33
C GLU A 343 1.81 -29.32 -19.75
N ASN A 344 1.12 -28.60 -20.64
CA ASN A 344 1.59 -28.35 -22.00
C ASN A 344 2.58 -27.18 -22.08
N PHE A 345 2.67 -26.37 -21.02
CA PHE A 345 3.61 -25.27 -20.97
C PHE A 345 5.01 -25.76 -20.61
N ASN A 346 5.95 -25.55 -21.53
CA ASN A 346 7.35 -25.90 -21.34
C ASN A 346 8.03 -24.90 -20.41
N ILE A 347 8.53 -25.39 -19.28
CA ILE A 347 9.27 -24.59 -18.32
C ILE A 347 10.75 -24.96 -18.44
N GLU A 348 11.54 -24.01 -18.96
CA GLU A 348 12.95 -24.22 -19.28
C GLU A 348 13.83 -24.28 -18.02
N SER A 349 13.46 -23.56 -16.94
CA SER A 349 14.24 -23.49 -15.70
C SER A 349 13.40 -23.05 -14.49
N ILE A 350 13.98 -23.13 -13.29
CA ILE A 350 13.30 -22.77 -12.04
C ILE A 350 12.96 -21.28 -11.95
N SER A 351 13.82 -20.40 -12.50
CA SER A 351 13.61 -18.96 -12.49
C SER A 351 12.40 -18.56 -13.34
N PRO A 352 11.38 -17.89 -12.78
CA PRO A 352 10.23 -17.41 -13.55
C PRO A 352 10.59 -16.41 -14.66
N LYS A 353 11.77 -15.79 -14.61
CA LYS A 353 12.24 -14.81 -15.61
C LYS A 353 12.37 -15.38 -17.01
N THR A 354 12.68 -16.68 -17.14
CA THR A 354 12.83 -17.35 -18.43
C THR A 354 11.52 -17.91 -18.97
N TRP A 355 10.44 -17.84 -18.18
CA TRP A 355 9.15 -18.37 -18.59
C TRP A 355 8.56 -17.44 -19.66
N LYS A 356 8.20 -18.01 -20.82
CA LYS A 356 7.63 -17.28 -21.96
C LYS A 356 6.15 -16.98 -21.73
N VAL A 357 5.87 -16.18 -20.70
CA VAL A 357 4.52 -15.76 -20.31
C VAL A 357 4.04 -14.66 -21.26
N SER A 358 2.85 -14.82 -21.83
CA SER A 358 2.23 -13.81 -22.70
C SER A 358 1.29 -12.86 -21.98
N ASP A 359 0.77 -13.30 -20.82
CA ASP A 359 -0.17 -12.52 -20.02
C ASP A 359 0.54 -11.38 -19.28
N LYS A 360 -0.18 -10.29 -19.05
CA LYS A 360 0.28 -9.11 -18.30
C LYS A 360 -0.57 -8.90 -17.05
N VAL A 361 0.01 -8.22 -16.06
CA VAL A 361 -0.72 -7.67 -14.90
C VAL A 361 -1.01 -6.20 -15.17
N TYR A 362 -2.26 -5.81 -15.04
CA TYR A 362 -2.70 -4.43 -15.26
C TYR A 362 -3.02 -3.74 -13.93
N ILE A 363 -2.54 -2.52 -13.77
CA ILE A 363 -2.82 -1.65 -12.64
C ILE A 363 -3.53 -0.42 -13.19
N ILE A 364 -4.82 -0.26 -12.93
CA ILE A 364 -5.61 0.90 -13.34
C ILE A 364 -5.85 1.78 -12.13
N TYR A 365 -5.59 3.08 -12.24
CA TYR A 365 -5.87 4.03 -11.17
C TYR A 365 -6.70 5.20 -11.67
N GLU A 366 -7.78 5.51 -10.95
CA GLU A 366 -8.62 6.69 -11.11
C GLU A 366 -8.46 7.59 -9.88
N GLN A 367 -7.78 8.71 -10.06
CA GLN A 367 -7.47 9.66 -8.98
C GLN A 367 -8.71 10.45 -8.55
N SER A 368 -9.67 10.66 -9.45
CA SER A 368 -10.93 11.36 -9.14
C SER A 368 -11.75 10.62 -8.08
N SER A 369 -11.90 9.30 -8.19
CA SER A 369 -12.63 8.44 -7.24
C SER A 369 -11.76 7.72 -6.21
N SER A 370 -10.43 7.86 -6.28
CA SER A 370 -9.44 7.11 -5.47
C SER A 370 -9.60 5.59 -5.61
N THR A 371 -9.83 5.13 -6.84
CA THR A 371 -10.05 3.72 -7.15
C THR A 371 -8.81 3.11 -7.79
N LEU A 372 -8.23 2.10 -7.14
CA LEU A 372 -7.13 1.28 -7.63
C LEU A 372 -7.66 -0.09 -8.04
N ILE A 373 -7.34 -0.54 -9.25
CA ILE A 373 -7.73 -1.84 -9.77
C ILE A 373 -6.47 -2.59 -10.18
N VAL A 374 -6.31 -3.81 -9.68
CA VAL A 374 -5.25 -4.74 -10.09
C VAL A 374 -5.91 -5.92 -10.77
N ILE A 375 -5.41 -6.27 -11.96
CA ILE A 375 -5.97 -7.31 -12.82
C ILE A 375 -4.86 -8.29 -13.18
N ASP A 376 -5.10 -9.57 -12.91
CA ASP A 376 -4.29 -10.67 -13.42
C ASP A 376 -5.12 -11.58 -14.33
N HIS A 377 -4.45 -12.15 -15.33
CA HIS A 377 -5.01 -13.18 -16.20
C HIS A 377 -4.59 -14.58 -15.72
N GLY A 378 -4.46 -14.75 -14.41
CA GLY A 378 -3.90 -15.92 -13.76
C GLY A 378 -4.89 -17.06 -13.58
N ILE A 379 -4.61 -17.91 -12.59
CA ILE A 379 -5.37 -19.15 -12.37
C ILE A 379 -6.78 -18.91 -11.83
N GLY A 380 -7.05 -17.73 -11.26
CA GLY A 380 -8.31 -17.39 -10.60
C GLY A 380 -8.60 -18.24 -9.35
N MET A 381 -9.76 -17.99 -8.74
CA MET A 381 -10.23 -18.73 -7.57
C MET A 381 -11.67 -19.21 -7.77
N ASN A 382 -12.00 -20.37 -7.22
CA ASN A 382 -13.37 -20.83 -7.04
C ASN A 382 -13.93 -20.42 -5.67
N GLU A 383 -15.22 -20.71 -5.43
CA GLU A 383 -15.93 -20.31 -4.20
C GLU A 383 -15.27 -20.88 -2.94
N GLY A 384 -14.82 -22.14 -2.98
CA GLY A 384 -14.14 -22.78 -1.86
C GLY A 384 -12.75 -22.18 -1.59
N GLU A 385 -12.02 -21.82 -2.63
CA GLU A 385 -10.70 -21.18 -2.53
C GLU A 385 -10.80 -19.78 -1.91
N ILE A 386 -11.76 -18.95 -2.34
CA ILE A 386 -12.01 -17.64 -1.71
C ILE A 386 -12.34 -17.80 -0.22
N ARG A 387 -13.25 -18.73 0.11
CA ARG A 387 -13.72 -18.95 1.49
C ARG A 387 -12.61 -19.40 2.42
N ASN A 388 -11.75 -20.31 1.95
CA ASN A 388 -10.71 -20.90 2.77
C ASN A 388 -9.44 -20.04 2.77
N PHE A 389 -8.89 -19.73 1.60
CA PHE A 389 -7.58 -19.10 1.48
C PHE A 389 -7.60 -17.58 1.60
N LEU A 390 -8.69 -16.90 1.22
CA LEU A 390 -8.75 -15.45 1.29
C LEU A 390 -9.35 -14.95 2.62
N PHE A 391 -10.36 -15.64 3.16
CA PHE A 391 -11.11 -15.15 4.34
C PHE A 391 -10.86 -15.90 5.65
N LYS A 392 -10.30 -17.13 5.62
CA LYS A 392 -10.18 -17.98 6.83
C LYS A 392 -8.74 -18.30 7.25
N THR A 393 -7.87 -18.62 6.30
CA THR A 393 -6.49 -19.01 6.59
C THR A 393 -5.50 -18.00 6.06
N ALA A 394 -4.49 -17.63 6.85
CA ALA A 394 -3.29 -16.96 6.36
C ALA A 394 -2.35 -17.99 5.72
N ASP A 395 -2.80 -18.61 4.62
CA ASP A 395 -2.01 -19.53 3.81
C ASP A 395 -2.19 -19.15 2.36
N SER A 396 -1.11 -19.18 1.58
CA SER A 396 -1.11 -18.70 0.20
C SER A 396 -1.86 -19.63 -0.77
N GLY A 397 -2.43 -20.74 -0.29
CA GLY A 397 -3.15 -21.74 -1.10
C GLY A 397 -2.26 -22.53 -2.08
N TYR A 398 -1.09 -21.99 -2.45
CA TYR A 398 -0.15 -22.55 -3.41
C TYR A 398 0.39 -23.90 -3.00
N LYS A 399 0.57 -24.14 -1.69
CA LYS A 399 1.06 -25.42 -1.14
C LYS A 399 0.15 -26.61 -1.47
N TYR A 400 -1.14 -26.36 -1.71
CA TYR A 400 -2.14 -27.39 -1.99
C TYR A 400 -2.37 -27.62 -3.48
N LYS A 401 -1.73 -26.84 -4.37
CA LYS A 401 -1.80 -27.05 -5.82
C LYS A 401 -0.74 -28.06 -6.29
N LYS A 402 -1.02 -28.72 -7.43
CA LYS A 402 -0.20 -29.80 -7.99
C LYS A 402 1.26 -29.36 -8.14
N LYS A 403 2.19 -30.09 -7.51
CA LYS A 403 3.64 -29.90 -7.69
C LYS A 403 4.09 -30.58 -8.99
N ARG A 404 4.86 -29.88 -9.82
CA ARG A 404 5.65 -30.51 -10.88
C ARG A 404 6.75 -31.33 -10.22
N GLU A 405 7.11 -32.48 -10.80
CA GLU A 405 8.17 -33.36 -10.29
C GLU A 405 9.55 -32.67 -10.28
N GLN A 406 9.74 -31.66 -11.14
CA GLN A 406 11.03 -30.99 -11.35
C GLN A 406 11.41 -30.04 -10.20
N PHE A 407 10.47 -29.22 -9.73
CA PHE A 407 10.71 -28.24 -8.65
C PHE A 407 9.38 -27.66 -8.11
N GLU A 408 9.42 -27.13 -6.89
CA GLU A 408 8.27 -26.48 -6.24
C GLU A 408 8.02 -25.07 -6.78
N PHE A 409 6.74 -24.68 -6.92
CA PHE A 409 6.36 -23.36 -7.41
C PHE A 409 7.05 -22.25 -6.62
N PRO A 410 7.84 -21.37 -7.26
CA PRO A 410 8.61 -20.34 -6.59
C PRO A 410 7.74 -19.11 -6.26
N SER A 411 6.69 -19.28 -5.43
CA SER A 411 5.79 -18.17 -5.08
C SER A 411 6.52 -17.02 -4.42
N ILE A 412 6.14 -15.79 -4.75
CA ILE A 412 6.63 -14.56 -4.13
C ILE A 412 5.90 -14.34 -2.80
N ALA A 413 4.57 -14.47 -2.79
CA ALA A 413 3.75 -14.39 -1.60
C ALA A 413 3.75 -15.74 -0.84
N LYS A 414 4.30 -15.73 0.39
CA LYS A 414 4.46 -16.95 1.22
C LYS A 414 3.46 -17.09 2.37
N PHE A 415 2.95 -15.98 2.89
CA PHE A 415 2.26 -15.95 4.20
C PHE A 415 0.74 -15.70 4.12
N GLY A 416 0.18 -15.36 2.94
CA GLY A 416 -1.27 -15.13 2.79
C GLY A 416 -1.84 -13.92 3.55
N ILE A 417 -1.00 -13.11 4.21
CA ILE A 417 -1.41 -11.93 4.99
C ILE A 417 -1.49 -10.63 4.17
N GLY A 418 -0.91 -10.59 2.97
CA GLY A 418 -0.78 -9.36 2.17
C GLY A 418 -2.12 -8.69 1.85
N PHE A 419 -3.18 -9.50 1.71
CA PHE A 419 -4.54 -9.00 1.50
C PHE A 419 -5.11 -8.27 2.73
N VAL A 420 -4.66 -8.61 3.95
CA VAL A 420 -5.10 -7.95 5.20
C VAL A 420 -4.75 -6.46 5.18
N ALA A 421 -3.62 -6.09 4.55
CA ALA A 421 -3.23 -4.69 4.38
C ALA A 421 -4.33 -3.88 3.69
N CYS A 422 -4.99 -4.47 2.68
CA CYS A 422 -6.06 -3.83 1.91
C CYS A 422 -7.28 -3.51 2.79
N LEU A 423 -7.64 -4.37 3.74
CA LEU A 423 -8.79 -4.16 4.64
C LEU A 423 -8.65 -2.89 5.49
N THR A 424 -7.42 -2.50 5.84
CA THR A 424 -7.18 -1.28 6.63
C THR A 424 -7.15 -0.01 5.79
N LYS A 425 -6.82 -0.12 4.50
CA LYS A 425 -6.57 1.01 3.58
C LYS A 425 -7.74 1.32 2.64
N ALA A 426 -8.68 0.40 2.48
CA ALA A 426 -9.83 0.57 1.59
C ALA A 426 -11.14 0.87 2.35
N LEU A 427 -12.00 1.70 1.74
CA LEU A 427 -13.41 1.88 2.10
C LEU A 427 -14.27 0.73 1.55
N LYS A 428 -13.90 0.22 0.38
CA LYS A 428 -14.59 -0.87 -0.30
C LYS A 428 -13.61 -1.70 -1.10
N ILE A 429 -13.77 -3.03 -1.03
CA ILE A 429 -13.02 -4.00 -1.82
C ILE A 429 -14.01 -4.81 -2.64
N GLU A 430 -13.84 -4.83 -3.96
CA GLU A 430 -14.55 -5.71 -4.87
C GLU A 430 -13.55 -6.68 -5.51
N ILE A 431 -13.86 -7.97 -5.48
CA ILE A 431 -13.02 -9.03 -6.04
C ILE A 431 -13.86 -9.77 -7.05
N ILE A 432 -13.43 -9.83 -8.29
CA ILE A 432 -14.08 -10.58 -9.35
C ILE A 432 -13.08 -11.62 -9.81
N THR A 433 -13.41 -12.91 -9.72
CA THR A 433 -12.46 -13.98 -10.01
C THR A 433 -13.14 -15.18 -10.64
N GLN A 434 -12.41 -15.84 -11.54
CA GLN A 434 -12.87 -17.04 -12.22
C GLN A 434 -11.71 -18.01 -12.39
N ALA A 435 -11.80 -19.15 -11.69
CA ALA A 435 -10.95 -20.29 -11.98
C ALA A 435 -11.40 -21.00 -13.27
N TYR A 436 -10.45 -21.63 -13.97
CA TYR A 436 -10.75 -22.39 -15.19
C TYR A 436 -11.85 -23.45 -14.94
N GLY A 437 -12.87 -23.46 -15.81
CA GLY A 437 -14.01 -24.38 -15.69
C GLY A 437 -14.95 -24.10 -14.51
N SER A 438 -14.78 -22.97 -13.81
CA SER A 438 -15.63 -22.53 -12.71
C SER A 438 -16.49 -21.33 -13.11
N VAL A 439 -17.55 -21.08 -12.33
CA VAL A 439 -18.39 -19.88 -12.48
C VAL A 439 -17.63 -18.62 -12.06
N LEU A 440 -17.96 -17.49 -12.68
CA LEU A 440 -17.46 -16.18 -12.26
C LEU A 440 -18.06 -15.80 -10.90
N ILE A 441 -17.19 -15.40 -9.97
CA ILE A 441 -17.57 -15.04 -8.61
C ILE A 441 -17.22 -13.58 -8.35
N LYS A 442 -18.15 -12.85 -7.74
CA LYS A 442 -17.93 -11.51 -7.22
C LYS A 442 -17.99 -11.55 -5.69
N ALA A 443 -16.90 -11.19 -5.02
CA ALA A 443 -16.88 -10.95 -3.59
C ALA A 443 -16.78 -9.45 -3.29
N GLU A 444 -17.49 -8.99 -2.26
CA GLU A 444 -17.51 -7.57 -1.87
C GLU A 444 -17.38 -7.42 -0.35
N ILE A 445 -16.50 -6.51 0.06
CA ILE A 445 -16.19 -6.19 1.45
C ILE A 445 -16.29 -4.68 1.63
N GLU A 446 -17.02 -4.24 2.64
CA GLU A 446 -17.18 -2.83 3.00
C GLU A 446 -16.40 -2.48 4.26
N GLU A 447 -16.13 -1.19 4.44
CA GLU A 447 -15.43 -0.68 5.61
C GLU A 447 -16.10 -1.13 6.91
N LYS A 448 -15.29 -1.60 7.88
CA LYS A 448 -15.74 -2.08 9.19
C LYS A 448 -16.67 -3.31 9.14
N SER A 449 -16.88 -3.91 7.97
CA SER A 449 -17.57 -5.19 7.85
C SER A 449 -16.65 -6.33 8.26
N THR A 450 -17.15 -7.23 9.09
CA THR A 450 -16.52 -8.52 9.38
C THR A 450 -17.00 -9.62 8.43
N VAL A 451 -17.85 -9.27 7.46
CA VAL A 451 -18.41 -10.20 6.49
C VAL A 451 -18.10 -9.78 5.06
N ALA A 452 -17.85 -10.76 4.20
CA ALA A 452 -17.76 -10.66 2.77
C ALA A 452 -19.04 -11.20 2.13
N PHE A 453 -19.60 -10.46 1.16
CA PHE A 453 -20.71 -10.91 0.35
C PHE A 453 -20.19 -11.55 -0.92
N ILE A 454 -20.62 -12.77 -1.24
CA ILE A 454 -20.17 -13.52 -2.42
C ILE A 454 -21.38 -13.79 -3.32
N GLU A 455 -21.31 -13.34 -4.57
CA GLU A 455 -22.36 -13.47 -5.57
C GLU A 455 -21.84 -14.21 -6.79
N ARG A 456 -22.70 -14.95 -7.48
CA ARG A 456 -22.39 -15.49 -8.81
C ARG A 456 -22.65 -14.40 -9.85
N ALA A 457 -21.63 -14.06 -10.63
CA ALA A 457 -21.72 -13.05 -11.66
C ALA A 457 -21.97 -13.68 -13.04
N LYS A 458 -22.49 -12.90 -13.98
CA LYS A 458 -22.64 -13.33 -15.38
C LYS A 458 -21.25 -13.55 -15.99
N GLU A 459 -21.13 -14.59 -16.82
CA GLU A 459 -19.86 -14.94 -17.48
C GLU A 459 -19.23 -13.71 -18.16
N CYS A 460 -17.93 -13.53 -17.90
CA CYS A 460 -17.07 -12.60 -18.59
C CYS A 460 -16.01 -13.44 -19.32
N GLU A 461 -15.46 -12.94 -20.42
CA GLU A 461 -14.43 -13.66 -21.18
C GLU A 461 -13.07 -13.74 -20.45
N THR A 462 -12.91 -13.04 -19.32
CA THR A 462 -11.62 -12.91 -18.62
C THR A 462 -11.41 -13.97 -17.54
N ILE A 463 -10.39 -14.79 -17.75
CA ILE A 463 -9.90 -15.82 -16.81
C ILE A 463 -8.84 -15.18 -15.91
N GLY A 464 -9.01 -15.26 -14.58
CA GLY A 464 -8.08 -14.68 -13.61
C GLY A 464 -8.80 -13.98 -12.45
N THR A 465 -8.23 -12.86 -11.97
CA THR A 465 -8.80 -12.06 -10.88
C THR A 465 -8.67 -10.55 -11.13
N ILE A 466 -9.72 -9.81 -10.80
CA ILE A 466 -9.78 -8.35 -10.75
C ILE A 466 -10.03 -7.96 -9.29
N ILE A 467 -9.12 -7.23 -8.68
CA ILE A 467 -9.29 -6.63 -7.35
C ILE A 467 -9.42 -5.12 -7.52
N LYS A 468 -10.56 -4.58 -7.10
CA LYS A 468 -10.86 -3.16 -7.09
C LYS A 468 -10.92 -2.66 -5.65
N LEU A 469 -10.08 -1.69 -5.34
CA LEU A 469 -9.99 -1.02 -4.05
C LEU A 469 -10.44 0.43 -4.20
N ASN A 470 -11.42 0.85 -3.41
CA ASN A 470 -11.67 2.25 -3.15
C ASN A 470 -10.85 2.68 -1.93
N ILE A 471 -9.80 3.48 -2.13
CA ILE A 471 -8.78 3.78 -1.11
C ILE A 471 -9.22 4.96 -0.23
N LYS A 472 -8.98 4.88 1.08
CA LYS A 472 -9.35 5.92 2.06
C LYS A 472 -8.61 7.24 1.82
N ASN A 473 -7.30 7.17 1.61
CA ASN A 473 -6.44 8.32 1.39
C ASN A 473 -6.19 8.50 -0.10
N LYS A 474 -6.56 9.67 -0.62
CA LYS A 474 -6.35 10.01 -2.02
C LYS A 474 -4.84 10.16 -2.30
N ILE A 475 -4.36 9.42 -3.29
CA ILE A 475 -2.97 9.44 -3.75
C ILE A 475 -2.94 10.06 -5.16
N SER A 476 -1.89 10.80 -5.52
CA SER A 476 -1.72 11.25 -6.90
C SER A 476 -1.21 10.12 -7.81
N PHE A 477 -1.58 10.15 -9.08
CA PHE A 477 -1.09 9.16 -10.04
C PHE A 477 0.45 9.16 -10.13
N GLU A 478 1.10 10.32 -10.03
CA GLU A 478 2.57 10.41 -10.07
C GLU A 478 3.23 9.78 -8.83
N GLU A 479 2.63 9.90 -7.64
CA GLU A 479 3.11 9.19 -6.44
C GLU A 479 3.00 7.68 -6.61
N LEU A 480 1.84 7.20 -7.07
CA LEU A 480 1.61 5.78 -7.37
C LEU A 480 2.63 5.26 -8.39
N LYS A 481 2.76 5.95 -9.53
CA LYS A 481 3.70 5.60 -10.59
C LYS A 481 5.13 5.55 -10.07
N LYS A 482 5.58 6.58 -9.34
CA LYS A 482 6.92 6.63 -8.75
C LYS A 482 7.14 5.45 -7.81
N TYR A 483 6.15 5.10 -6.99
CA TYR A 483 6.22 3.94 -6.11
C TYR A 483 6.35 2.63 -6.88
N VAL A 484 5.46 2.38 -7.86
CA VAL A 484 5.45 1.14 -8.65
C VAL A 484 6.77 0.99 -9.41
N PHE A 485 7.24 2.02 -10.10
CA PHE A 485 8.51 1.98 -10.86
C PHE A 485 9.76 1.88 -9.97
N LYS A 486 9.72 2.41 -8.76
CA LYS A 486 10.83 2.24 -7.80
C LYS A 486 10.84 0.83 -7.20
N THR A 487 9.66 0.26 -6.98
CA THR A 487 9.49 -1.03 -6.30
C THR A 487 9.70 -2.18 -7.26
N PHE A 488 9.05 -2.17 -8.42
CA PHE A 488 9.10 -3.22 -9.44
C PHE A 488 9.95 -2.75 -10.62
N VAL A 489 11.15 -3.30 -10.77
CA VAL A 489 12.08 -2.92 -11.85
C VAL A 489 12.28 -4.06 -12.85
N TYR A 490 12.44 -5.29 -12.35
CA TYR A 490 12.68 -6.48 -13.18
C TYR A 490 11.63 -7.58 -12.94
N PRO A 491 10.31 -7.27 -13.00
CA PRO A 491 9.27 -8.22 -12.65
C PRO A 491 9.34 -9.48 -13.53
N SER A 492 8.85 -10.60 -13.00
CA SER A 492 8.76 -11.87 -13.75
C SER A 492 7.61 -11.91 -14.76
N VAL A 493 6.67 -10.98 -14.65
CA VAL A 493 5.53 -10.79 -15.56
C VAL A 493 5.47 -9.30 -15.90
N ASP A 494 5.17 -8.98 -17.16
CA ASP A 494 5.01 -7.59 -17.60
C ASP A 494 3.90 -6.87 -16.79
N LEU A 495 4.19 -5.65 -16.34
CA LEU A 495 3.24 -4.79 -15.64
C LEU A 495 2.81 -3.63 -16.54
N VAL A 496 1.53 -3.29 -16.54
CA VAL A 496 0.98 -2.14 -17.27
C VAL A 496 0.22 -1.26 -16.30
N LEU A 497 0.75 -0.07 -16.01
CA LEU A 497 0.11 0.95 -15.20
C LEU A 497 -0.68 1.91 -16.10
N ILE A 498 -1.97 2.10 -15.81
CA ILE A 498 -2.92 2.89 -16.60
C ILE A 498 -3.46 4.04 -15.74
N ASN A 499 -3.24 5.27 -16.19
CA ASN A 499 -3.92 6.46 -15.68
C ASN A 499 -5.31 6.55 -16.32
N TYR A 500 -6.35 6.18 -15.58
CA TYR A 500 -7.70 6.15 -16.12
C TYR A 500 -8.25 7.54 -16.45
N ASP A 501 -7.90 8.57 -15.64
CA ASP A 501 -8.33 9.95 -15.90
C ASP A 501 -7.77 10.43 -17.26
N ASN A 502 -6.49 10.16 -17.55
CA ASN A 502 -5.89 10.48 -18.85
C ASN A 502 -6.43 9.60 -19.98
N PHE A 503 -6.67 8.31 -19.74
CA PHE A 503 -7.29 7.41 -20.71
C PHE A 503 -8.64 7.97 -21.18
N ASN A 504 -9.49 8.42 -20.25
CA ASN A 504 -10.79 9.01 -20.57
C ASN A 504 -10.68 10.28 -21.40
N ILE A 505 -9.74 11.18 -21.07
CA ILE A 505 -9.50 12.41 -21.86
C ILE A 505 -9.20 12.05 -23.32
N ILE A 506 -8.34 11.05 -23.58
CA ILE A 506 -8.02 10.63 -24.94
C ILE A 506 -9.22 9.97 -25.61
N ASN A 507 -9.91 9.09 -24.91
CA ASN A 507 -11.09 8.40 -25.45
C ASN A 507 -12.17 9.40 -25.88
N GLU A 508 -12.48 10.41 -25.06
CA GLU A 508 -13.45 11.46 -25.38
C GLU A 508 -13.02 12.31 -26.58
N LYS A 509 -11.76 12.72 -26.65
CA LYS A 509 -11.25 13.54 -27.76
C LYS A 509 -11.20 12.81 -29.09
N THR A 510 -10.81 11.53 -29.05
CA THR A 510 -10.64 10.70 -30.25
C THR A 510 -11.94 10.03 -30.69
N LYS A 511 -12.97 10.03 -29.83
CA LYS A 511 -14.26 9.33 -30.06
C LYS A 511 -14.07 7.83 -30.35
N PHE A 512 -12.97 7.24 -29.87
CA PHE A 512 -12.61 5.86 -30.15
C PHE A 512 -13.66 4.86 -29.62
N GLY A 513 -14.33 5.20 -28.52
CA GLY A 513 -15.27 4.35 -27.79
C GLY A 513 -16.76 4.60 -27.99
N GLU A 514 -17.24 5.31 -29.02
CA GLU A 514 -18.67 5.65 -29.15
C GLU A 514 -19.63 4.43 -29.17
N ARG A 515 -19.11 3.19 -29.31
CA ARG A 515 -19.86 1.92 -29.20
C ARG A 515 -19.41 0.98 -28.06
N SER A 516 -18.31 1.29 -27.37
CA SER A 516 -17.70 0.42 -26.36
C SER A 516 -17.87 1.04 -24.98
N LYS A 517 -18.41 0.30 -24.01
CA LYS A 517 -18.60 0.79 -22.64
C LYS A 517 -17.28 0.77 -21.88
N PHE A 518 -16.47 1.83 -21.94
CA PHE A 518 -15.31 1.99 -21.06
C PHE A 518 -15.76 2.58 -19.72
N ASN A 519 -15.74 1.78 -18.66
CA ASN A 519 -16.08 2.23 -17.30
C ASN A 519 -15.46 1.31 -16.23
N LEU A 520 -15.23 1.84 -15.05
CA LEU A 520 -14.71 1.09 -13.89
C LEU A 520 -15.82 0.49 -12.99
N VAL A 521 -17.08 0.56 -13.43
CA VAL A 521 -18.24 0.10 -12.67
C VAL A 521 -18.53 -1.38 -12.97
N SER A 522 -18.41 -1.78 -14.23
CA SER A 522 -18.72 -3.13 -14.71
C SER A 522 -17.44 -3.89 -15.09
N CYS A 523 -17.43 -5.21 -14.85
CA CYS A 523 -16.32 -6.08 -15.24
C CYS A 523 -16.04 -5.99 -16.76
N GLU A 524 -17.10 -6.02 -17.57
CA GLU A 524 -17.02 -5.85 -19.03
C GLU A 524 -16.32 -4.53 -19.40
N GLY A 525 -16.65 -3.44 -18.71
CA GLY A 525 -16.04 -2.14 -18.98
C GLY A 525 -14.54 -2.09 -18.63
N ILE A 526 -14.14 -2.76 -17.55
CA ILE A 526 -12.74 -2.89 -17.15
C ILE A 526 -11.96 -3.71 -18.18
N CYS A 527 -12.51 -4.85 -18.62
CA CYS A 527 -11.88 -5.70 -19.63
C CYS A 527 -11.73 -4.95 -20.96
N ASN A 528 -12.78 -4.25 -21.39
CA ASN A 528 -12.74 -3.41 -22.58
C ASN A 528 -11.60 -2.38 -22.53
N ILE A 529 -11.32 -1.77 -21.37
CA ILE A 529 -10.19 -0.84 -21.21
C ILE A 529 -8.88 -1.58 -21.49
N VAL A 530 -8.64 -2.70 -20.80
CA VAL A 530 -7.43 -3.52 -20.92
C VAL A 530 -7.16 -3.93 -22.37
N ASP A 531 -8.18 -4.42 -23.07
CA ASP A 531 -8.07 -4.89 -24.45
C ASP A 531 -7.77 -3.76 -25.45
N ASN A 532 -8.14 -2.53 -25.11
CA ASN A 532 -8.08 -1.38 -26.01
C ASN A 532 -6.98 -0.35 -25.69
N VAL A 533 -6.23 -0.52 -24.59
CA VAL A 533 -5.14 0.40 -24.19
C VAL A 533 -4.16 0.63 -25.33
N LYS A 534 -3.66 -0.44 -25.97
CA LYS A 534 -2.71 -0.34 -27.09
C LYS A 534 -3.32 0.38 -28.31
N ASN A 535 -4.56 0.05 -28.66
CA ASN A 535 -5.24 0.66 -29.80
C ASN A 535 -5.46 2.16 -29.59
N LEU A 536 -5.91 2.56 -28.40
CA LEU A 536 -6.11 3.96 -28.05
C LEU A 536 -4.77 4.72 -28.03
N ASN A 537 -3.69 4.10 -27.53
CA ASN A 537 -2.37 4.73 -27.52
C ASN A 537 -1.83 4.93 -28.96
N ASN A 538 -2.04 3.96 -29.86
CA ASN A 538 -1.71 4.10 -31.28
C ASN A 538 -2.45 5.29 -31.92
N ILE A 539 -3.74 5.46 -31.61
CA ILE A 539 -4.52 6.60 -32.11
C ILE A 539 -3.98 7.90 -31.52
N ARG A 540 -3.71 7.95 -30.21
CA ARG A 540 -3.10 9.12 -29.56
C ARG A 540 -1.81 9.52 -30.29
N LEU A 541 -0.94 8.56 -30.61
CA LEU A 541 0.30 8.79 -31.36
C LEU A 541 0.05 9.37 -32.77
N LEU A 542 -1.00 8.93 -33.47
CA LEU A 542 -1.38 9.50 -34.77
C LEU A 542 -1.73 11.00 -34.66
N TYR A 543 -2.50 11.38 -33.63
CA TYR A 543 -2.92 12.77 -33.40
C TYR A 543 -1.73 13.70 -33.06
N ILE A 544 -0.74 13.20 -32.31
CA ILE A 544 0.41 14.02 -31.91
C ILE A 544 1.62 13.89 -32.83
N SER A 545 1.61 12.99 -33.81
CA SER A 545 2.78 12.62 -34.60
C SER A 545 3.53 13.82 -35.20
N ASN A 546 2.80 14.73 -35.85
CA ASN A 546 3.37 15.95 -36.43
C ASN A 546 3.98 16.88 -35.37
N TYR A 547 3.34 17.03 -34.21
CA TYR A 547 3.82 17.89 -33.12
C TYR A 547 5.05 17.31 -32.41
N VAL A 548 5.15 15.99 -32.29
CA VAL A 548 6.35 15.31 -31.79
C VAL A 548 7.53 15.54 -32.74
N GLN A 549 7.30 15.42 -34.05
CA GLN A 549 8.34 15.72 -35.04
C GLN A 549 8.75 17.20 -35.01
N ASP A 550 7.78 18.11 -34.84
CA ASP A 550 8.06 19.54 -34.68
C ASP A 550 8.86 19.85 -33.41
N ASN A 551 8.64 19.14 -32.31
CA ASN A 551 9.45 19.31 -31.11
C ASN A 551 10.91 18.87 -31.32
N LEU A 552 11.12 17.74 -32.01
CA LEU A 552 12.45 17.27 -32.41
C LEU A 552 13.14 18.26 -33.36
N LEU A 553 12.37 18.83 -34.30
CA LEU A 553 12.85 19.86 -35.21
C LEU A 553 13.28 21.12 -34.44
N LEU A 554 12.49 21.60 -33.48
CA LEU A 554 12.86 22.75 -32.65
C LEU A 554 14.14 22.51 -31.86
N THR A 555 14.38 21.28 -31.40
CA THR A 555 15.62 20.92 -30.71
C THR A 555 16.81 21.06 -31.67
N LYS A 556 16.73 20.48 -32.88
CA LYS A 556 17.76 20.63 -33.92
C LYS A 556 17.99 22.08 -34.34
N ILE A 557 16.92 22.88 -34.43
CA ILE A 557 17.00 24.30 -34.77
C ILE A 557 17.65 25.10 -33.65
N SER A 558 17.37 24.76 -32.38
CA SER A 558 18.01 25.36 -31.21
C SER A 558 19.52 25.14 -31.25
N ASP A 559 19.97 23.92 -31.56
CA ASP A 559 21.40 23.59 -31.66
C ASP A 559 22.10 24.35 -32.82
N LEU A 560 21.37 24.60 -33.92
CA LEU A 560 21.88 25.38 -35.06
C LEU A 560 21.94 26.88 -34.79
N SER A 561 21.10 27.39 -33.89
CA SER A 561 21.06 28.82 -33.54
C SER A 561 22.41 29.33 -32.99
N ASP A 562 23.21 28.42 -32.42
CA ASP A 562 24.54 28.70 -31.88
C ASP A 562 25.65 28.73 -32.95
N THR A 563 25.43 28.16 -34.13
CA THR A 563 26.50 27.87 -35.10
C THR A 563 26.37 28.62 -36.44
N ASN A 564 25.26 28.52 -37.19
CA ASN A 564 25.10 29.25 -38.46
C ASN A 564 23.63 29.32 -38.96
N ILE A 565 23.12 30.53 -39.25
CA ILE A 565 21.74 30.75 -39.75
C ILE A 565 21.52 30.16 -41.15
N ASN A 566 22.59 30.02 -41.95
CA ASN A 566 22.50 29.57 -43.34
C ASN A 566 22.12 28.08 -43.49
N ASP A 567 22.29 27.28 -42.43
CA ASP A 567 21.98 25.83 -42.44
C ASP A 567 20.49 25.54 -42.19
N LEU A 568 19.70 26.57 -41.90
CA LEU A 568 18.27 26.45 -41.60
C LEU A 568 17.43 26.14 -42.85
N ARG A 569 17.77 26.71 -44.01
CA ARG A 569 17.04 26.47 -45.28
C ARG A 569 17.13 25.01 -45.76
N PRO A 570 18.32 24.38 -45.81
CA PRO A 570 18.43 22.96 -46.12
C PRO A 570 17.63 22.08 -45.15
N LEU A 571 17.70 22.36 -43.83
CA LEU A 571 16.97 21.59 -42.82
C LEU A 571 15.46 21.64 -43.04
N LEU A 572 14.90 22.83 -43.27
CA LEU A 572 13.46 23.01 -43.48
C LEU A 572 12.97 22.39 -44.80
N SER A 573 13.81 22.44 -45.85
CA SER A 573 13.48 21.85 -47.15
C SER A 573 13.33 20.32 -47.11
N GLY A 574 14.01 19.65 -46.17
CA GLY A 574 13.92 18.20 -45.96
C GLY A 574 12.67 17.72 -45.23
N ILE A 575 11.82 18.63 -44.73
CA ILE A 575 10.61 18.30 -43.99
C ILE A 575 9.45 18.04 -44.95
N THR A 576 8.93 16.82 -44.91
CA THR A 576 7.82 16.33 -45.77
C THR A 576 6.48 16.21 -45.05
N TYR A 577 6.45 16.35 -43.73
CA TYR A 577 5.22 16.31 -42.93
C TYR A 577 4.65 17.73 -42.71
N LYS A 578 3.39 17.83 -42.27
CA LYS A 578 2.76 19.12 -41.94
C LYS A 578 3.37 19.67 -40.66
N SER A 579 4.15 20.75 -40.78
CA SER A 579 4.93 21.32 -39.69
C SER A 579 4.56 22.78 -39.44
N ILE A 580 4.06 23.09 -38.25
CA ILE A 580 3.77 24.48 -37.85
C ILE A 580 5.06 25.28 -37.65
N VAL A 581 6.13 24.59 -37.24
CA VAL A 581 7.47 25.17 -37.06
C VAL A 581 8.02 25.61 -38.42
N LYS A 582 7.96 24.73 -39.43
CA LYS A 582 8.38 25.04 -40.80
C LYS A 582 7.63 26.24 -41.37
N GLU A 583 6.30 26.24 -41.29
CA GLU A 583 5.47 27.34 -41.82
C GLU A 583 5.86 28.69 -41.18
N LYS A 584 6.07 28.72 -39.85
CA LYS A 584 6.48 29.93 -39.13
C LYS A 584 7.87 30.42 -39.52
N PHE A 585 8.82 29.52 -39.69
CA PHE A 585 10.17 29.88 -40.12
C PHE A 585 10.19 30.34 -41.58
N GLU A 586 9.53 29.64 -42.49
CA GLU A 586 9.45 30.01 -43.91
C GLU A 586 8.78 31.38 -44.11
N ASN A 587 7.79 31.71 -43.29
CA ASN A 587 7.13 33.03 -43.31
C ASN A 587 8.07 34.18 -42.92
N LYS A 588 9.04 33.96 -42.02
CA LYS A 588 9.94 35.02 -41.53
C LYS A 588 11.35 35.01 -42.16
N ILE A 589 11.81 33.90 -42.73
CA ILE A 589 13.19 33.75 -43.25
C ILE A 589 13.48 34.62 -44.49
N ASN A 590 12.44 35.16 -45.14
CA ASN A 590 12.55 36.05 -46.29
C ASN A 590 12.54 37.54 -45.90
N GLU A 591 12.44 37.87 -44.61
CA GLU A 591 12.59 39.24 -44.12
C GLU A 591 14.06 39.69 -44.21
N LYS A 592 14.29 40.90 -44.74
CA LYS A 592 15.65 41.51 -44.82
C LYS A 592 16.35 41.66 -43.45
N SER A 593 15.62 41.51 -42.35
CA SER A 593 16.08 41.68 -40.96
C SER A 593 15.87 40.42 -40.11
N PHE A 594 15.94 39.22 -40.70
CA PHE A 594 15.91 37.98 -39.93
C PHE A 594 17.23 37.83 -39.15
N ASP A 595 17.13 37.86 -37.82
CA ASP A 595 18.27 37.79 -36.89
C ASP A 595 18.08 36.66 -35.86
N ARG A 596 19.10 36.47 -35.02
CA ARG A 596 19.08 35.44 -33.96
C ARG A 596 17.95 35.66 -32.95
N GLN A 597 17.57 36.91 -32.69
CA GLN A 597 16.53 37.22 -31.70
C GLN A 597 15.15 36.80 -32.20
N LYS A 598 14.80 37.12 -33.45
CA LYS A 598 13.56 36.65 -34.08
C LYS A 598 13.50 35.14 -34.21
N MET A 599 14.64 34.49 -34.48
CA MET A 599 14.75 33.04 -34.48
C MET A 599 14.42 32.47 -33.10
N HIS A 600 14.99 33.05 -32.03
CA HIS A 600 14.70 32.65 -30.66
C HIS A 600 13.22 32.85 -30.28
N ASP A 601 12.62 33.97 -30.68
CA ASP A 601 11.19 34.25 -30.44
C ASP A 601 10.28 33.20 -31.11
N ILE A 602 10.59 32.82 -32.36
CA ILE A 602 9.83 31.77 -33.07
C ILE A 602 9.98 30.43 -32.34
N ILE A 603 11.17 30.09 -31.85
CA ILE A 603 11.40 28.85 -31.09
C ILE A 603 10.55 28.85 -29.83
N LEU A 604 10.57 29.92 -29.04
CA LEU A 604 9.80 30.03 -27.80
C LEU A 604 8.29 29.93 -28.03
N ILE A 605 7.77 30.67 -29.01
CA ILE A 605 6.33 30.64 -29.35
C ILE A 605 5.92 29.25 -29.83
N SER A 606 6.71 28.64 -30.73
CA SER A 606 6.40 27.32 -31.28
C SER A 606 6.50 26.23 -30.23
N ARG A 607 7.50 26.31 -29.32
CA ARG A 607 7.64 25.38 -28.20
C ARG A 607 6.42 25.43 -27.30
N LYS A 608 5.96 26.63 -26.92
CA LYS A 608 4.76 26.81 -26.11
C LYS A 608 3.51 26.21 -26.76
N GLU A 609 3.29 26.46 -28.06
CA GLU A 609 2.14 25.90 -28.78
C GLU A 609 2.19 24.37 -28.89
N ILE A 610 3.39 23.81 -29.11
CA ILE A 610 3.58 22.35 -29.14
C ILE A 610 3.31 21.77 -27.76
N GLU A 611 3.85 22.36 -26.70
CA GLU A 611 3.62 21.93 -25.32
C GLU A 611 2.13 21.97 -24.95
N GLU A 612 1.42 23.06 -25.29
CA GLU A 612 -0.03 23.19 -25.08
C GLU A 612 -0.83 22.12 -25.85
N TYR A 613 -0.41 21.77 -27.08
CA TYR A 613 -1.05 20.72 -27.85
C TYR A 613 -0.74 19.32 -27.31
N LEU A 614 0.50 19.04 -26.92
CA LEU A 614 0.88 17.75 -26.34
C LEU A 614 0.22 17.54 -24.97
N TYR A 615 0.07 18.60 -24.17
CA TYR A 615 -0.65 18.58 -22.89
C TYR A 615 -2.12 18.15 -23.04
N GLN A 616 -2.73 18.46 -24.19
CA GLN A 616 -4.08 18.04 -24.51
C GLN A 616 -4.23 16.55 -24.81
N TYR A 617 -3.13 15.84 -25.10
CA TYR A 617 -3.10 14.41 -25.40
C TYR A 617 -2.13 13.69 -24.44
N PRO A 618 -2.44 13.64 -23.13
CA PRO A 618 -1.54 13.11 -22.12
C PRO A 618 -1.26 11.61 -22.31
N ILE A 619 -0.08 11.18 -21.86
CA ILE A 619 0.27 9.76 -21.76
C ILE A 619 -0.55 9.13 -20.64
N PHE A 620 -1.05 7.92 -20.87
CA PHE A 620 -1.88 7.20 -19.90
C PHE A 620 -1.41 5.77 -19.64
N ASP A 621 -0.62 5.16 -20.52
CA ASP A 621 -0.09 3.80 -20.38
C ASP A 621 1.41 3.81 -20.07
N PHE A 622 1.81 3.05 -19.05
CA PHE A 622 3.20 2.95 -18.61
C PHE A 622 3.53 1.48 -18.37
N GLU A 623 4.48 0.92 -19.14
CA GLU A 623 4.84 -0.49 -19.07
C GLU A 623 6.15 -0.71 -18.31
N ILE A 624 6.21 -1.80 -17.53
CA ILE A 624 7.43 -2.33 -16.90
C ILE A 624 7.59 -3.75 -17.42
N PHE A 625 8.68 -3.99 -18.15
CA PHE A 625 8.89 -5.24 -18.88
C PHE A 625 9.65 -6.27 -18.05
N ASN A 626 9.39 -7.55 -18.34
CA ASN A 626 10.26 -8.65 -17.93
C ASN A 626 11.57 -8.59 -18.73
N VAL A 627 12.53 -7.80 -18.24
CA VAL A 627 13.89 -7.69 -18.78
C VAL A 627 14.94 -8.16 -17.77
N LEU A 628 16.10 -8.55 -18.28
CA LEU A 628 17.28 -8.83 -17.46
C LEU A 628 17.81 -7.54 -16.81
N VAL A 629 18.65 -7.67 -15.78
CA VAL A 629 19.32 -6.57 -15.09
C VAL A 629 20.13 -5.75 -16.09
N ASP A 630 20.06 -4.43 -15.90
CA ASP A 630 20.73 -3.50 -16.78
C ASP A 630 22.26 -3.61 -16.66
N ASP A 631 22.91 -3.30 -17.77
CA ASP A 631 24.36 -3.14 -17.81
C ASP A 631 24.82 -2.02 -16.84
N ILE A 632 25.63 -2.38 -15.83
CA ILE A 632 26.26 -1.41 -14.89
C ILE A 632 27.11 -0.38 -15.65
N THR A 633 27.85 -0.82 -16.68
CA THR A 633 28.70 0.02 -17.53
C THR A 633 28.59 -0.41 -18.99
N ASN A 634 29.07 0.47 -19.88
CA ASN A 634 29.16 0.23 -21.33
C ASN A 634 30.47 -0.48 -21.77
N TYR A 635 31.29 -0.97 -20.83
CA TYR A 635 32.55 -1.66 -21.10
C TYR A 635 32.66 -2.95 -20.28
N GLU A 636 33.25 -3.99 -20.88
CA GLU A 636 33.55 -5.27 -20.18
C GLU A 636 34.85 -5.18 -19.36
N PHE A 637 35.82 -4.42 -19.88
CA PHE A 637 37.11 -4.20 -19.24
C PHE A 637 37.56 -2.76 -19.46
N LEU A 638 38.18 -2.16 -18.46
CA LEU A 638 38.78 -0.83 -18.56
C LEU A 638 40.08 -0.78 -17.76
N ASN A 639 41.16 -0.39 -18.41
CA ASN A 639 42.43 -0.07 -17.76
C ASN A 639 42.68 1.43 -17.90
N ILE A 640 42.79 2.12 -16.75
CA ILE A 640 43.19 3.51 -16.64
C ILE A 640 44.65 3.52 -16.17
N GLU A 641 45.57 3.86 -17.06
CA GLU A 641 47.00 3.97 -16.73
C GLU A 641 47.33 5.39 -16.27
N PHE A 642 48.11 5.52 -15.20
CA PHE A 642 48.60 6.79 -14.69
C PHE A 642 50.05 7.08 -15.11
N ASN A 643 50.41 8.36 -15.21
CA ASN A 643 51.79 8.82 -15.36
C ASN A 643 52.50 8.91 -13.99
N SER A 644 53.76 9.35 -13.99
CA SER A 644 54.55 9.59 -12.77
C SER A 644 53.97 10.67 -11.84
N ARG A 645 53.02 11.47 -12.34
CA ARG A 645 52.29 12.48 -11.58
C ARG A 645 50.93 12.00 -11.08
N LEU A 646 50.59 10.72 -11.20
CA LEU A 646 49.25 10.17 -10.88
C LEU A 646 48.10 10.76 -11.74
N GLU A 647 48.44 11.38 -12.87
CA GLU A 647 47.45 11.86 -13.85
C GLU A 647 47.14 10.75 -14.87
N VAL A 648 45.93 10.75 -15.42
CA VAL A 648 45.51 9.77 -16.44
C VAL A 648 46.35 9.92 -17.70
N ARG A 649 47.15 8.90 -17.99
CA ARG A 649 48.01 8.80 -19.19
C ARG A 649 47.26 8.21 -20.37
N SER A 650 46.61 7.06 -20.15
CA SER A 650 45.96 6.31 -21.22
C SER A 650 44.79 5.50 -20.68
N ILE A 651 43.82 5.22 -21.54
CA ILE A 651 42.66 4.39 -21.22
C ILE A 651 42.52 3.34 -22.31
N SER A 652 42.37 2.09 -21.91
CA SER A 652 42.22 0.98 -22.83
C SER A 652 41.12 0.03 -22.38
N GLN A 653 40.32 -0.44 -23.35
CA GLN A 653 39.26 -1.44 -23.14
C GLN A 653 39.64 -2.82 -23.70
N SER A 654 40.89 -2.97 -24.17
CA SER A 654 41.40 -4.21 -24.74
C SER A 654 42.34 -4.90 -23.76
N TYR A 655 42.22 -6.22 -23.61
CA TYR A 655 43.19 -7.05 -22.92
C TYR A 655 44.54 -6.99 -23.63
N LYS A 656 45.48 -6.24 -23.04
CA LYS A 656 46.85 -6.09 -23.52
C LYS A 656 47.78 -6.25 -22.34
N LYS A 657 48.86 -7.01 -22.53
CA LYS A 657 49.89 -7.20 -21.51
C LYS A 657 50.36 -5.84 -20.99
N ILE A 658 50.28 -5.65 -19.69
CA ILE A 658 50.67 -4.42 -19.03
C ILE A 658 52.20 -4.38 -18.97
N LYS A 659 52.79 -3.21 -19.25
CA LYS A 659 54.24 -3.06 -19.18
C LYS A 659 54.68 -3.11 -17.73
N ASN A 660 55.83 -3.74 -17.47
CA ASN A 660 56.35 -3.92 -16.11
C ASN A 660 56.56 -2.62 -15.30
N ASN A 661 56.61 -1.44 -15.94
CA ASN A 661 56.78 -0.15 -15.24
C ASN A 661 55.49 0.71 -15.20
N SER A 662 54.37 0.20 -15.76
CA SER A 662 53.08 0.89 -15.77
C SER A 662 52.38 0.78 -14.41
N ARG A 663 51.49 1.74 -14.15
CA ARG A 663 50.68 1.82 -12.93
C ARG A 663 49.28 2.36 -13.27
N GLY A 664 48.26 2.00 -12.51
CA GLY A 664 46.91 2.37 -12.86
C GLY A 664 45.83 1.66 -12.07
N ILE A 665 44.59 1.76 -12.57
CA ILE A 665 43.41 1.08 -12.04
C ILE A 665 42.78 0.23 -13.14
N LEU A 666 42.53 -1.03 -12.83
CA LEU A 666 41.78 -1.96 -13.65
C LEU A 666 40.34 -2.02 -13.18
N TYR A 667 39.40 -2.11 -14.11
CA TYR A 667 38.00 -2.42 -13.88
C TYR A 667 37.66 -3.66 -14.71
N ILE A 668 37.13 -4.68 -14.04
CA ILE A 668 36.79 -5.98 -14.62
C ILE A 668 35.31 -6.21 -14.36
N ARG A 669 34.51 -6.23 -15.43
CA ARG A 669 33.09 -6.53 -15.37
C ARG A 669 32.88 -8.04 -15.43
N THR A 670 31.99 -8.56 -14.60
CA THR A 670 31.56 -9.97 -14.67
C THR A 670 30.04 -10.05 -14.72
N LYS A 671 29.50 -10.84 -15.66
CA LYS A 671 28.08 -11.18 -15.77
C LYS A 671 27.88 -12.66 -15.45
N ILE A 672 26.88 -12.95 -14.63
CA ILE A 672 26.47 -14.31 -14.29
C ILE A 672 24.95 -14.36 -14.46
N PHE A 673 24.50 -15.24 -15.34
CA PHE A 673 23.08 -15.56 -15.48
C PHE A 673 22.92 -17.07 -15.41
N ASP A 674 22.37 -17.54 -14.30
CA ASP A 674 22.03 -18.95 -14.08
C ASP A 674 20.56 -19.06 -13.71
N SER A 675 19.76 -19.45 -14.70
CA SER A 675 18.31 -19.56 -14.57
C SER A 675 17.85 -20.79 -13.80
N ASN A 676 18.73 -21.79 -13.58
CA ASN A 676 18.46 -22.99 -12.78
C ASN A 676 18.74 -22.75 -11.30
N LEU A 677 19.59 -21.78 -10.97
CA LEU A 677 19.79 -21.32 -9.61
C LEU A 677 18.95 -20.09 -9.27
N GLY A 678 18.47 -19.36 -10.28
CA GLY A 678 17.76 -18.10 -10.10
C GLY A 678 18.70 -16.92 -9.82
N ILE A 679 19.91 -16.97 -10.36
CA ILE A 679 20.93 -15.94 -10.17
C ILE A 679 21.02 -15.11 -11.44
N GLU A 680 20.77 -13.83 -11.28
CA GLU A 680 21.08 -12.81 -12.26
C GLU A 680 21.97 -11.77 -11.59
N TRP A 681 23.26 -11.78 -11.90
CA TRP A 681 24.27 -11.00 -11.20
C TRP A 681 25.20 -10.32 -12.19
N GLN A 682 25.46 -9.06 -11.94
CA GLN A 682 26.54 -8.35 -12.58
C GLN A 682 27.36 -7.60 -11.53
N SER A 683 28.68 -7.66 -11.66
CA SER A 683 29.60 -6.87 -10.85
C SER A 683 30.67 -6.20 -11.71
N ILE A 684 31.27 -5.16 -11.15
CA ILE A 684 32.52 -4.57 -11.61
C ILE A 684 33.45 -4.56 -10.42
N CYS A 685 34.57 -5.28 -10.52
CA CYS A 685 35.63 -5.27 -9.53
C CYS A 685 36.80 -4.45 -10.06
N SER A 686 37.35 -3.57 -9.23
CA SER A 686 38.48 -2.74 -9.60
C SER A 686 39.66 -2.86 -8.65
N PHE A 687 40.85 -2.76 -9.24
CA PHE A 687 42.13 -3.05 -8.58
C PHE A 687 43.19 -2.05 -9.01
N ILE A 688 43.98 -1.59 -8.04
CA ILE A 688 45.16 -0.77 -8.32
C ILE A 688 46.30 -1.72 -8.72
N TYR A 689 47.11 -1.32 -9.70
CA TYR A 689 48.35 -2.01 -10.03
C TYR A 689 49.53 -1.04 -10.07
N ASN A 690 50.70 -1.51 -9.64
CA ASN A 690 51.97 -0.82 -9.74
C ASN A 690 53.06 -1.80 -10.15
N LYS A 691 53.92 -1.41 -11.10
CA LYS A 691 55.10 -2.18 -11.52
C LYS A 691 54.83 -3.67 -11.80
N GLY A 692 53.70 -3.98 -12.46
CA GLY A 692 53.30 -5.35 -12.80
C GLY A 692 52.66 -6.16 -11.66
N ARG A 693 52.32 -5.53 -10.53
CA ARG A 693 51.69 -6.18 -9.37
C ARG A 693 50.40 -5.49 -8.95
N ILE A 694 49.44 -6.24 -8.41
CA ILE A 694 48.24 -5.68 -7.78
C ILE A 694 48.58 -5.14 -6.40
N GLU A 695 48.19 -3.90 -6.13
CA GLU A 695 48.48 -3.14 -4.92
C GLU A 695 47.20 -2.57 -4.27
N LYS A 696 47.26 -2.19 -2.99
CA LYS A 696 46.13 -1.54 -2.29
C LYS A 696 46.12 -0.01 -2.41
N ASN A 697 47.26 0.57 -2.75
CA ASN A 697 47.46 2.01 -2.81
C ASN A 697 48.62 2.36 -3.75
N LEU A 698 48.67 3.64 -4.14
CA LEU A 698 49.83 4.24 -4.80
C LEU A 698 50.27 5.44 -3.96
N LEU A 699 51.57 5.52 -3.68
CA LEU A 699 52.21 6.60 -2.95
C LEU A 699 53.17 7.33 -3.87
N ARG A 700 53.10 8.67 -3.91
CA ARG A 700 54.03 9.54 -4.63
C ARG A 700 54.58 10.57 -3.65
N LEU A 701 55.90 10.82 -3.63
CA LEU A 701 56.43 11.93 -2.83
C LEU A 701 55.82 13.29 -3.25
N SER A 702 55.40 14.09 -2.27
CA SER A 702 54.78 15.40 -2.47
C SER A 702 55.86 16.47 -2.67
N GLY A 703 55.86 17.16 -3.82
CA GLY A 703 56.72 18.32 -4.11
C GLY A 703 57.02 18.54 -5.60
N ASP A 704 57.36 19.78 -5.98
CA ASP A 704 57.83 20.15 -7.34
C ASP A 704 59.31 19.82 -7.49
N CYS A 705 59.65 18.53 -7.53
CA CYS A 705 60.98 18.12 -7.95
C CYS A 705 60.97 17.84 -9.45
N GLU A 706 61.55 18.75 -10.24
CA GLU A 706 61.68 18.60 -11.71
C GLU A 706 62.48 17.34 -12.13
N ASN A 707 63.14 16.67 -11.18
CA ASN A 707 64.00 15.49 -11.37
C ASN A 707 63.51 14.20 -10.67
N ILE A 708 62.21 14.06 -10.37
CA ILE A 708 61.70 12.78 -9.85
C ILE A 708 61.78 11.72 -10.97
N LYS A 709 62.70 10.75 -10.82
CA LYS A 709 62.77 9.56 -11.69
C LYS A 709 61.45 8.76 -11.60
N ASP A 710 61.11 8.03 -12.66
CA ASP A 710 59.90 7.18 -12.77
C ASP A 710 59.71 6.15 -11.61
N GLU A 711 60.75 5.96 -10.78
CA GLU A 711 60.87 5.05 -9.65
C GLU A 711 60.21 5.53 -8.34
N ALA A 712 59.87 6.81 -8.21
CA ALA A 712 59.38 7.42 -6.95
C ALA A 712 57.88 7.19 -6.61
N ILE A 713 57.19 6.31 -7.36
CA ILE A 713 55.86 5.84 -6.96
C ILE A 713 56.00 4.42 -6.38
N ILE A 714 55.64 4.30 -5.11
CA ILE A 714 55.80 3.10 -4.29
C ILE A 714 54.45 2.65 -3.73
N SER A 715 54.39 1.42 -3.21
CA SER A 715 53.26 0.95 -2.38
C SER A 715 53.56 1.14 -0.89
N LEU A 716 52.53 1.08 -0.03
CA LEU A 716 52.70 1.12 1.44
C LEU A 716 53.73 0.11 1.96
N ASN A 717 53.84 -1.06 1.31
CA ASN A 717 54.80 -2.10 1.71
C ASN A 717 56.26 -1.75 1.35
N GLU A 718 56.46 -0.82 0.42
CA GLU A 718 57.78 -0.34 -0.05
C GLU A 718 58.20 0.96 0.67
N LEU A 719 57.34 1.50 1.55
CA LEU A 719 57.56 2.77 2.24
C LEU A 719 58.78 2.71 3.17
N GLY A 720 58.94 1.63 3.94
CA GLY A 720 60.06 1.48 4.88
C GLY A 720 61.43 1.44 4.18
N ASP A 721 61.52 0.77 3.03
CA ASP A 721 62.77 0.71 2.25
C ASP A 721 63.04 2.06 1.54
N ALA A 722 61.98 2.74 1.07
CA ALA A 722 62.09 4.03 0.39
C ALA A 722 62.46 5.20 1.32
N ASP A 723 61.87 5.28 2.52
CA ASP A 723 62.25 6.27 3.53
C ASP A 723 63.71 6.09 3.98
N TYR A 724 64.16 4.84 4.08
CA TYR A 724 65.55 4.50 4.37
C TYR A 724 66.51 4.94 3.25
N GLU A 725 66.20 4.60 1.98
CA GLU A 725 67.04 5.00 0.83
C GLU A 725 67.09 6.51 0.61
N ILE A 726 65.99 7.23 0.86
CA ILE A 726 65.93 8.70 0.74
C ILE A 726 66.68 9.38 1.89
N GLY A 727 66.58 8.85 3.12
CA GLY A 727 67.38 9.30 4.25
C GLY A 727 68.88 9.23 3.94
N MET A 728 69.33 8.16 3.30
CA MET A 728 70.71 7.99 2.84
C MET A 728 71.11 9.00 1.75
N LEU A 729 70.21 9.34 0.81
CA LEU A 729 70.47 10.34 -0.24
C LEU A 729 70.58 11.78 0.31
N TYR A 730 69.78 12.12 1.32
CA TYR A 730 69.92 13.41 2.03
C TYR A 730 71.23 13.48 2.84
N GLU A 731 71.73 12.35 3.36
CA GLU A 731 73.08 12.29 3.96
C GLU A 731 74.21 12.43 2.92
N GLU A 732 74.02 11.93 1.71
CA GLU A 732 74.99 12.09 0.61
C GLU A 732 75.00 13.52 0.03
N GLU A 733 73.85 14.18 -0.15
CA GLU A 733 73.79 15.58 -0.61
C GLU A 733 74.29 16.60 0.44
N ASN A 734 74.16 16.30 1.74
CA ASN A 734 74.67 17.18 2.81
C ASN A 734 76.20 17.10 3.02
N ASN A 735 76.92 16.23 2.28
CA ASN A 735 78.37 16.08 2.38
C ASN A 735 79.21 16.91 1.38
N GLU A 736 78.59 17.63 0.44
CA GLU A 736 79.29 18.57 -0.46
C GLU A 736 78.72 19.99 -0.37
N GLY A 737 79.14 20.75 0.66
CA GLY A 737 79.11 22.22 0.59
C GLY A 737 78.82 23.00 1.88
N TYR A 738 78.34 22.39 2.96
CA TYR A 738 77.84 23.17 4.10
C TYR A 738 78.86 23.44 5.22
N TYR A 739 79.94 22.65 5.32
CA TYR A 739 80.89 22.74 6.45
C TYR A 739 81.91 23.89 6.41
N GLU A 740 81.86 24.80 5.43
CA GLU A 740 82.76 25.97 5.38
C GLU A 740 82.17 27.30 5.89
N GLN A 741 80.91 27.37 6.33
CA GLN A 741 80.32 28.66 6.75
C GLN A 741 79.55 28.74 8.08
N VAL A 742 79.52 27.69 8.92
CA VAL A 742 78.88 27.82 10.24
C VAL A 742 79.85 27.41 11.35
N ASN A 743 80.82 28.30 11.59
CA ASN A 743 81.70 28.26 12.75
C ASN A 743 81.55 29.55 13.58
N VAL A 744 80.32 29.92 13.97
CA VAL A 744 80.05 30.87 15.06
C VAL A 744 78.66 30.54 15.67
N MET A 745 78.63 30.36 17.00
CA MET A 745 77.50 30.10 17.91
C MET A 745 77.17 28.64 18.25
N GLN A 746 77.59 28.27 19.46
CA GLN A 746 77.25 27.08 20.22
C GLN A 746 75.82 27.14 20.81
N SER A 747 75.35 25.95 21.22
CA SER A 747 74.24 25.62 22.15
C SER A 747 72.84 25.83 21.55
N GLU A 748 71.99 24.83 21.34
CA GLU A 748 71.43 23.85 22.28
C GLU A 748 70.67 22.72 21.51
N LYS A 749 70.65 21.49 22.06
CA LYS A 749 69.79 20.32 21.69
C LYS A 749 69.83 19.82 20.24
N TYR A 750 70.60 18.75 20.03
CA TYR A 750 70.28 17.76 18.99
C TYR A 750 69.11 16.92 19.51
N ASP A 751 67.89 17.24 19.07
CA ASP A 751 66.78 16.29 19.06
C ASP A 751 66.72 15.68 17.64
N ASP A 752 66.40 14.40 17.56
CA ASP A 752 66.35 13.56 16.36
C ASP A 752 65.70 14.28 15.15
N TYR A 753 66.45 14.42 14.05
CA TYR A 753 65.88 14.78 12.75
C TYR A 753 65.18 13.55 12.17
N ASP A 754 63.93 13.31 12.59
CA ASP A 754 62.96 12.54 11.81
C ASP A 754 62.74 13.31 10.48
N THR A 755 63.38 12.84 9.41
CA THR A 755 63.13 13.33 8.04
C THR A 755 61.80 12.78 7.55
N LEU A 756 60.70 13.39 8.01
CA LEU A 756 59.34 13.00 7.64
C LEU A 756 59.05 13.43 6.19
N ASN A 757 59.01 12.45 5.29
CA ASN A 757 58.60 12.64 3.90
C ASN A 757 57.07 12.76 3.79
N ASN A 758 56.60 13.69 2.97
CA ASN A 758 55.17 13.83 2.63
C ASN A 758 54.85 13.11 1.32
N TYR A 759 53.66 12.50 1.24
CA TYR A 759 53.19 11.72 0.12
C TYR A 759 51.79 12.12 -0.36
N ASP A 760 51.59 12.07 -1.67
CA ASP A 760 50.29 12.02 -2.31
C ASP A 760 49.87 10.56 -2.46
N VAL A 761 48.69 10.23 -1.94
CA VAL A 761 48.24 8.85 -1.74
C VAL A 761 46.94 8.61 -2.49
N ILE A 762 46.94 7.64 -3.41
CA ILE A 762 45.70 7.03 -3.91
C ILE A 762 45.38 5.81 -3.06
N PHE A 763 44.22 5.81 -2.43
CA PHE A 763 43.75 4.74 -1.56
C PHE A 763 42.26 4.46 -1.77
N THR A 764 41.80 3.37 -1.17
CA THR A 764 40.41 2.92 -1.25
C THR A 764 39.71 3.16 0.09
N ASN A 765 38.54 3.80 0.07
CA ASN A 765 37.70 3.95 1.24
C ASN A 765 36.23 3.85 0.83
N ASN A 766 35.39 3.15 1.59
CA ASN A 766 33.95 3.00 1.30
C ASN A 766 33.59 2.67 -0.17
N ASN A 767 34.35 1.77 -0.82
CA ASN A 767 34.22 1.41 -2.25
C ASN A 767 34.41 2.54 -3.24
N GLU A 768 35.21 3.53 -2.89
CA GLU A 768 35.60 4.59 -3.79
C GLU A 768 37.11 4.80 -3.71
N TYR A 769 37.66 5.33 -4.80
CA TYR A 769 39.05 5.76 -4.85
C TYR A 769 39.15 7.21 -4.39
N PHE A 770 40.03 7.45 -3.45
CA PHE A 770 40.36 8.78 -2.95
C PHE A 770 41.81 9.11 -3.26
N ILE A 771 42.09 10.39 -3.48
CA ILE A 771 43.43 10.95 -3.52
C ILE A 771 43.57 11.96 -2.38
N ALA A 772 44.56 11.75 -1.51
CA ALA A 772 44.96 12.67 -0.47
C ALA A 772 46.33 13.24 -0.82
N TYR A 773 46.53 14.54 -0.62
CA TYR A 773 47.78 15.22 -0.95
C TYR A 773 48.56 15.56 0.32
N ASN A 774 49.88 15.50 0.23
CA ASN A 774 50.81 15.98 1.26
C ASN A 774 50.56 15.34 2.64
N ILE A 775 50.49 14.00 2.67
CA ILE A 775 50.29 13.19 3.87
C ILE A 775 51.63 12.70 4.40
N ASP A 776 51.88 12.99 5.67
CA ASP A 776 53.02 12.53 6.45
C ASP A 776 53.09 11.00 6.50
N SER A 777 54.27 10.41 6.27
CA SER A 777 54.53 8.97 6.26
C SER A 777 54.01 8.22 7.49
N GLN A 778 54.10 8.81 8.70
CA GLN A 778 53.58 8.20 9.94
C GLN A 778 52.04 8.15 10.00
N LYS A 779 51.37 8.98 9.19
CA LYS A 779 49.90 9.14 9.17
C LYS A 779 49.22 8.39 8.04
N ILE A 780 49.99 7.79 7.12
CA ILE A 780 49.44 7.06 5.97
C ILE A 780 48.63 5.83 6.41
N GLU A 781 49.04 5.15 7.50
CA GLU A 781 48.31 4.01 8.03
C GLU A 781 46.92 4.40 8.59
N GLU A 782 46.77 5.63 9.08
CA GLU A 782 45.52 6.17 9.65
C GLU A 782 44.48 6.55 8.57
N LEU A 783 44.88 6.66 7.30
CA LEU A 783 43.97 6.98 6.18
C LEU A 783 42.84 5.95 6.01
N ASN A 784 43.03 4.73 6.53
CA ASN A 784 42.05 3.66 6.47
C ASN A 784 41.02 3.68 7.63
N SER A 785 41.23 4.47 8.70
CA SER A 785 40.46 4.33 9.95
C SER A 785 39.44 5.44 10.26
N THR A 786 39.52 6.63 9.64
CA THR A 786 38.58 7.73 9.99
C THR A 786 38.38 8.74 8.85
N ASN A 787 37.10 8.94 8.45
CA ASN A 787 36.65 9.86 7.39
C ASN A 787 36.92 11.37 7.60
N SER A 788 37.58 11.80 8.67
CA SER A 788 37.50 13.20 9.12
C SER A 788 38.83 13.96 9.28
N VAL A 789 39.97 13.40 8.88
CA VAL A 789 41.28 13.97 9.28
C VAL A 789 42.10 14.56 8.11
N TYR A 790 41.81 14.23 6.85
CA TYR A 790 42.67 14.60 5.72
C TYR A 790 41.90 15.22 4.54
N ASN A 791 42.52 16.17 3.81
CA ASN A 791 42.02 16.77 2.56
C ASN A 791 42.02 15.74 1.41
N ALA A 792 41.20 14.70 1.52
CA ALA A 792 41.03 13.65 0.53
C ALA A 792 39.88 13.97 -0.41
N TYR A 793 40.09 13.80 -1.71
CA TYR A 793 39.11 14.04 -2.76
C TYR A 793 38.78 12.72 -3.47
N LYS A 794 37.53 12.51 -3.90
CA LYS A 794 37.24 11.32 -4.73
C LYS A 794 37.95 11.47 -6.06
N LEU A 795 38.71 10.45 -6.46
CA LEU A 795 39.57 10.49 -7.65
C LEU A 795 38.80 10.78 -8.95
N PHE A 796 37.50 10.47 -8.99
CA PHE A 796 36.65 10.60 -10.17
C PHE A 796 35.37 11.42 -9.95
N GLU A 797 35.31 12.27 -8.91
CA GLU A 797 34.07 12.97 -8.52
C GLU A 797 33.45 13.83 -9.63
N ASN A 798 34.25 14.27 -10.62
CA ASN A 798 33.81 15.12 -11.73
C ASN A 798 34.56 14.83 -13.05
N THR A 799 35.17 13.66 -13.20
CA THR A 799 36.08 13.40 -14.34
C THR A 799 35.29 12.95 -15.56
N ILE A 800 34.93 13.91 -16.43
CA ILE A 800 34.66 13.62 -17.84
C ILE A 800 36.00 13.19 -18.44
N ILE A 801 36.19 11.87 -18.56
CA ILE A 801 37.35 11.29 -19.22
C ILE A 801 37.47 11.95 -20.61
N PRO A 802 38.57 12.68 -20.93
CA PRO A 802 38.62 13.53 -22.10
C PRO A 802 38.38 12.75 -23.39
N ALA A 803 37.35 13.16 -24.12
CA ALA A 803 37.00 12.63 -25.42
C ALA A 803 38.09 12.94 -26.46
N LYS A 804 39.09 12.06 -26.60
CA LYS A 804 39.76 11.86 -27.89
C LYS A 804 39.84 10.38 -28.24
N LYS A 805 38.96 10.02 -29.19
CA LYS A 805 38.75 8.72 -29.86
C LYS A 805 38.12 7.61 -28.99
N ASN A 806 36.84 7.79 -28.60
CA ASN A 806 35.78 6.75 -28.59
C ASN A 806 34.57 7.06 -27.69
N GLY A 807 34.52 8.20 -27.00
CA GLY A 807 33.25 8.77 -26.51
C GLY A 807 32.46 7.94 -25.49
N THR A 808 33.11 7.17 -24.62
CA THR A 808 32.42 6.49 -23.53
C THR A 808 32.50 7.30 -22.24
N GLU A 809 31.34 7.71 -21.74
CA GLU A 809 31.20 8.31 -20.41
C GLU A 809 31.53 7.27 -19.33
N PHE A 810 32.38 7.63 -18.36
CA PHE A 810 32.68 6.79 -17.21
C PHE A 810 31.71 7.15 -16.08
N GLN A 811 30.58 6.45 -16.04
CA GLN A 811 29.61 6.53 -14.93
C GLN A 811 29.48 5.16 -14.29
N ILE A 812 29.81 5.07 -13.00
CA ILE A 812 29.59 3.86 -12.22
C ILE A 812 28.34 4.08 -11.36
N LYS A 813 27.35 3.19 -11.52
CA LYS A 813 26.09 3.23 -10.77
C LYS A 813 26.26 2.56 -9.41
N ASN A 814 25.47 3.01 -8.42
CA ASN A 814 25.42 2.39 -7.10
C ASN A 814 24.95 0.94 -7.16
N SER A 815 25.46 0.12 -6.24
CA SER A 815 25.06 -1.28 -6.07
C SER A 815 23.58 -1.40 -5.69
N LYS A 816 22.87 -2.37 -6.28
CA LYS A 816 21.44 -2.61 -6.02
C LYS A 816 21.11 -4.10 -6.04
N LEU A 817 20.39 -4.55 -5.02
CA LEU A 817 19.82 -5.89 -4.96
C LEU A 817 18.32 -5.83 -5.29
N TYR A 818 17.89 -6.77 -6.13
CA TYR A 818 16.49 -7.04 -6.42
C TYR A 818 16.17 -8.49 -6.08
N GLN A 819 14.93 -8.76 -5.66
CA GLN A 819 14.43 -10.11 -5.45
C GLN A 819 13.09 -10.27 -6.16
N ASP A 820 13.00 -11.20 -7.10
CA ASP A 820 11.86 -11.34 -8.02
C ASP A 820 11.47 -10.01 -8.70
N GLY A 821 12.48 -9.19 -9.01
CA GLY A 821 12.30 -7.87 -9.60
C GLY A 821 11.95 -6.74 -8.63
N ILE A 822 11.88 -7.02 -7.33
CA ILE A 822 11.53 -6.06 -6.28
C ILE A 822 12.80 -5.51 -5.63
N PHE A 823 12.91 -4.18 -5.55
CA PHE A 823 14.07 -3.53 -4.95
C PHE A 823 14.19 -3.82 -3.45
N MET A 824 15.39 -4.22 -3.03
CA MET A 824 15.74 -4.48 -1.64
C MET A 824 16.77 -3.46 -1.14
N GLU A 825 16.56 -2.89 0.06
CA GLU A 825 17.50 -1.96 0.68
C GLU A 825 18.70 -2.69 1.33
N PHE A 826 19.42 -3.47 0.54
CA PHE A 826 20.59 -4.25 0.94
C PHE A 826 21.74 -4.02 -0.05
N ASN A 827 22.96 -3.84 0.44
CA ASN A 827 24.13 -3.68 -0.44
C ASN A 827 24.64 -5.06 -0.88
N PRO A 828 24.44 -5.49 -2.15
CA PRO A 828 24.84 -6.81 -2.60
C PRO A 828 26.36 -7.01 -2.61
N GLN A 829 27.15 -5.94 -2.61
CA GLN A 829 28.61 -6.06 -2.68
C GLN A 829 29.22 -6.81 -1.49
N ILE A 830 28.56 -6.81 -0.32
CA ILE A 830 29.06 -7.56 0.84
C ILE A 830 29.16 -9.07 0.56
N ILE A 831 28.40 -9.57 -0.43
CA ILE A 831 28.46 -10.95 -0.91
C ILE A 831 29.74 -11.20 -1.72
N VAL A 832 30.32 -10.18 -2.37
CA VAL A 832 31.51 -10.28 -3.21
C VAL A 832 32.56 -9.26 -2.74
N PRO A 833 33.26 -9.53 -1.62
CA PRO A 833 34.25 -8.62 -1.05
C PRO A 833 35.59 -8.68 -1.80
N LEU A 834 35.57 -8.32 -3.09
CA LEU A 834 36.70 -8.41 -4.01
C LEU A 834 36.97 -7.06 -4.69
N GLY A 835 38.14 -6.49 -4.41
CA GLY A 835 38.54 -5.16 -4.89
C GLY A 835 37.58 -4.05 -4.45
N VAL A 836 37.63 -2.92 -5.14
CA VAL A 836 36.56 -1.92 -5.07
C VAL A 836 35.47 -2.37 -6.04
N GLY A 837 34.25 -2.60 -5.55
CA GLY A 837 33.22 -3.32 -6.28
C GLY A 837 31.92 -2.54 -6.43
N TRP A 838 31.23 -2.73 -7.54
CA TRP A 838 29.81 -2.35 -7.68
C TRP A 838 29.03 -3.54 -8.21
N SER A 839 27.83 -3.79 -7.69
CA SER A 839 27.05 -4.97 -8.06
C SER A 839 25.57 -4.65 -8.23
N ILE A 840 24.99 -5.08 -9.35
CA ILE A 840 23.55 -5.13 -9.56
C ILE A 840 23.14 -6.60 -9.71
N CYS A 841 22.11 -7.01 -9.00
CA CYS A 841 21.64 -8.38 -9.09
C CYS A 841 20.15 -8.50 -8.83
N ASN A 842 19.56 -9.52 -9.42
CA ASN A 842 18.18 -9.93 -9.23
C ASN A 842 18.18 -11.42 -8.87
N LEU A 843 17.68 -11.74 -7.69
CA LEU A 843 17.64 -13.11 -7.18
C LEU A 843 16.20 -13.64 -7.29
N THR A 844 16.03 -14.81 -7.88
CA THR A 844 14.71 -15.43 -8.09
C THR A 844 14.71 -16.87 -7.59
N ALA A 845 13.50 -17.43 -7.42
CA ALA A 845 13.32 -18.83 -7.05
C ALA A 845 14.16 -19.30 -5.84
N GLY A 846 15.17 -20.15 -6.06
CA GLY A 846 16.01 -20.72 -5.01
C GLY A 846 17.00 -19.72 -4.41
N ALA A 847 17.56 -18.82 -5.22
CA ALA A 847 18.57 -17.85 -4.78
C ALA A 847 18.02 -16.71 -3.90
N ARG A 848 16.72 -16.70 -3.60
CA ARG A 848 16.08 -15.67 -2.78
C ARG A 848 16.50 -15.76 -1.32
N PHE A 849 16.59 -14.61 -0.67
CA PHE A 849 16.59 -14.56 0.79
C PHE A 849 15.18 -14.85 1.32
N GLU A 850 15.07 -15.51 2.46
CA GLU A 850 13.76 -15.70 3.10
C GLU A 850 13.14 -14.34 3.43
N LEU A 851 11.91 -14.13 2.94
CA LEU A 851 11.17 -12.87 2.95
C LEU A 851 10.81 -12.46 4.37
N ASN A 852 11.73 -11.76 5.01
CA ASN A 852 11.51 -11.00 6.25
C ASN A 852 12.44 -9.78 6.34
N ALA A 853 13.21 -9.54 5.26
CA ALA A 853 14.29 -8.57 5.22
C ALA A 853 13.81 -7.13 5.01
N SER A 854 13.10 -6.57 5.99
CA SER A 854 13.47 -5.21 6.39
C SER A 854 14.94 -5.26 6.84
N ARG A 855 15.69 -4.16 6.74
CA ARG A 855 17.15 -4.06 6.97
C ARG A 855 17.71 -4.79 8.21
N HIS A 856 16.86 -5.19 9.17
CA HIS A 856 17.25 -5.81 10.43
C HIS A 856 17.20 -7.35 10.45
N GLU A 857 16.41 -8.05 9.63
CA GLU A 857 16.20 -9.50 9.81
C GLU A 857 17.17 -10.41 9.04
N ILE A 858 17.77 -9.96 7.93
CA ILE A 858 18.85 -10.73 7.23
C ILE A 858 19.97 -11.10 8.21
N ASN A 859 20.15 -10.27 9.24
CA ASN A 859 21.21 -10.43 10.25
C ASN A 859 20.86 -11.38 11.40
N MET A 860 19.60 -11.84 11.52
CA MET A 860 19.14 -12.56 12.72
C MET A 860 19.28 -14.08 12.61
N ASN A 861 19.13 -14.67 11.41
CA ASN A 861 19.17 -16.13 11.24
C ASN A 861 20.47 -16.64 10.57
N ARG A 862 21.49 -16.89 11.40
CA ARG A 862 22.83 -17.33 10.98
C ARG A 862 22.82 -18.60 10.12
N ASN A 863 21.95 -19.56 10.43
CA ASN A 863 21.89 -20.84 9.72
C ASN A 863 21.43 -20.65 8.26
N ILE A 864 20.44 -19.78 8.02
CA ILE A 864 19.94 -19.49 6.67
C ILE A 864 21.04 -18.82 5.85
N VAL A 865 21.75 -17.84 6.45
CA VAL A 865 22.87 -17.15 5.79
C VAL A 865 23.98 -18.14 5.43
N ASP A 866 24.34 -19.05 6.34
CA ASP A 866 25.38 -20.06 6.08
C ASP A 866 24.99 -20.99 4.92
N ILE A 867 23.76 -21.49 4.89
CA ILE A 867 23.25 -22.34 3.81
C ILE A 867 23.23 -21.57 2.48
N TRP A 868 22.76 -20.33 2.49
CA TRP A 868 22.67 -19.51 1.28
C TRP A 868 24.05 -19.21 0.70
N ILE A 869 25.03 -18.85 1.55
CA ILE A 869 26.40 -18.59 1.10
C ILE A 869 27.00 -19.86 0.50
N GLN A 870 26.85 -21.02 1.14
CA GLN A 870 27.38 -22.28 0.61
C GLN A 870 26.72 -22.71 -0.71
N THR A 871 25.45 -22.36 -0.91
CA THR A 871 24.68 -22.82 -2.08
C THR A 871 24.78 -21.86 -3.27
N TYR A 872 24.62 -20.56 -3.03
CA TYR A 872 24.54 -19.53 -4.08
C TYR A 872 25.71 -18.56 -4.01
N GLY A 873 26.10 -18.13 -2.80
CA GLY A 873 27.18 -17.18 -2.59
C GLY A 873 28.52 -17.68 -3.16
N GLU A 874 28.93 -18.90 -2.82
CA GLU A 874 30.19 -19.50 -3.29
C GLU A 874 30.23 -19.58 -4.83
N ILE A 875 29.12 -19.88 -5.49
CA ILE A 875 29.04 -19.93 -6.96
C ILE A 875 29.27 -18.53 -7.56
N ILE A 876 28.61 -17.51 -7.02
CA ILE A 876 28.77 -16.12 -7.46
C ILE A 876 30.22 -15.67 -7.25
N GLN A 877 30.73 -15.85 -6.04
CA GLN A 877 32.08 -15.47 -5.65
C GLN A 877 33.15 -16.15 -6.50
N LYS A 878 33.01 -17.47 -6.72
CA LYS A 878 33.94 -18.26 -7.52
C LYS A 878 34.01 -17.78 -8.97
N ASN A 879 32.87 -17.60 -9.64
CA ASN A 879 32.85 -17.11 -11.02
C ASN A 879 33.53 -15.75 -11.17
N ILE A 880 33.29 -14.82 -10.24
CA ILE A 880 33.90 -13.48 -10.27
C ILE A 880 35.40 -13.55 -9.97
N ALA A 881 35.79 -14.33 -8.96
CA ALA A 881 37.20 -14.51 -8.59
C ALA A 881 38.00 -15.15 -9.73
N GLU A 882 37.49 -16.22 -10.33
CA GLU A 882 38.13 -16.89 -11.48
C GLU A 882 38.28 -15.95 -12.67
N HIS A 883 37.25 -15.16 -12.99
CA HIS A 883 37.33 -14.19 -14.09
C HIS A 883 38.38 -13.09 -13.81
N CYS A 884 38.44 -12.56 -12.59
CA CYS A 884 39.44 -11.56 -12.21
C CYS A 884 40.87 -12.12 -12.27
N VAL A 885 41.08 -13.31 -11.70
CA VAL A 885 42.40 -13.98 -11.70
C VAL A 885 42.84 -14.33 -13.12
N GLN A 886 41.95 -14.85 -13.95
CA GLN A 886 42.23 -15.12 -15.35
C GLN A 886 42.62 -13.84 -16.11
N THR A 887 41.91 -12.73 -15.84
CA THR A 887 42.26 -11.42 -16.40
C THR A 887 43.65 -10.96 -15.96
N PHE A 888 44.03 -11.13 -14.69
CA PHE A 888 45.37 -10.79 -14.23
C PHE A 888 46.46 -11.60 -14.95
N LYS A 889 46.23 -12.90 -15.15
CA LYS A 889 47.15 -13.78 -15.91
C LYS A 889 47.33 -13.29 -17.35
N GLU A 890 46.25 -12.93 -18.02
CA GLU A 890 46.28 -12.41 -19.40
C GLU A 890 47.00 -11.06 -19.51
N LEU A 891 46.88 -10.21 -18.48
CA LEU A 891 47.56 -8.93 -18.39
C LEU A 891 49.02 -9.04 -17.94
N GLY A 892 49.44 -10.19 -17.41
CA GLY A 892 50.77 -10.43 -16.86
C GLY A 892 51.00 -9.77 -15.50
N LEU A 893 49.97 -9.71 -14.66
CA LEU A 893 50.04 -9.11 -13.32
C LEU A 893 50.19 -10.17 -12.23
N GLU A 894 51.12 -9.95 -11.31
CA GLU A 894 51.21 -10.73 -10.06
C GLU A 894 50.23 -10.17 -9.03
N TYR A 895 49.73 -11.04 -8.15
CA TYR A 895 48.78 -10.64 -7.10
C TYR A 895 49.00 -11.45 -5.82
N SER A 896 48.53 -10.93 -4.69
CA SER A 896 48.41 -11.69 -3.45
C SER A 896 46.97 -11.66 -2.95
N VAL A 897 46.52 -12.76 -2.34
CA VAL A 897 45.12 -12.94 -1.90
C VAL A 897 44.66 -11.81 -0.97
N GLU A 898 45.52 -11.38 -0.05
CA GLU A 898 45.19 -10.32 0.92
C GLU A 898 45.02 -8.93 0.27
N LYS A 899 45.66 -8.70 -0.88
CA LYS A 899 45.54 -7.45 -1.65
C LYS A 899 44.30 -7.41 -2.54
N LEU A 900 43.73 -8.57 -2.88
CA LEU A 900 42.48 -8.67 -3.66
C LEU A 900 41.22 -8.48 -2.81
N LEU A 901 41.27 -8.83 -1.53
CA LEU A 901 40.11 -8.75 -0.64
C LEU A 901 39.81 -7.29 -0.25
N ALA A 902 38.54 -6.90 -0.38
CA ALA A 902 38.04 -5.62 0.10
C ALA A 902 38.10 -5.57 1.64
N THR A 903 38.32 -4.39 2.22
CA THR A 903 38.19 -4.19 3.66
C THR A 903 36.76 -4.47 4.11
N ASN A 904 36.59 -5.12 5.26
CA ASN A 904 35.28 -5.49 5.77
C ASN A 904 34.53 -4.22 6.21
N GLN A 905 33.48 -3.84 5.47
CA GLN A 905 32.85 -2.52 5.59
C GLN A 905 31.73 -2.44 6.62
N ASP A 906 31.22 -3.60 7.04
CA ASP A 906 30.10 -3.71 7.96
C ASP A 906 30.32 -4.89 8.91
N ASP A 907 29.82 -4.76 10.13
CA ASP A 907 30.02 -5.72 11.22
C ASP A 907 29.03 -6.90 11.18
N THR A 908 28.22 -6.96 10.12
CA THR A 908 27.17 -7.96 9.90
C THR A 908 27.71 -9.38 9.70
N TYR A 909 26.91 -10.37 10.09
CA TYR A 909 27.29 -11.79 10.00
C TYR A 909 27.51 -12.24 8.55
N ILE A 910 26.63 -11.81 7.63
CA ILE A 910 26.74 -12.10 6.20
C ILE A 910 28.02 -11.51 5.58
N SER A 911 28.46 -10.33 6.02
CA SER A 911 29.71 -9.71 5.55
C SER A 911 30.92 -10.54 5.98
N LYS A 912 31.01 -10.90 7.26
CA LYS A 912 32.08 -11.76 7.81
C LYS A 912 32.15 -13.11 7.08
N LYS A 913 31.00 -13.78 6.90
CA LYS A 913 30.95 -15.07 6.21
C LYS A 913 31.28 -14.99 4.74
N SER A 914 30.83 -13.95 4.05
CA SER A 914 31.16 -13.73 2.65
C SER A 914 32.65 -13.46 2.46
N TYR A 915 33.28 -12.73 3.38
CA TYR A 915 34.72 -12.49 3.40
C TYR A 915 35.53 -13.78 3.59
N ASP A 916 35.19 -14.59 4.60
CA ASP A 916 35.86 -15.86 4.87
C ASP A 916 35.73 -16.84 3.68
N SER A 917 34.53 -16.90 3.08
CA SER A 917 34.25 -17.67 1.88
C SER A 917 35.12 -17.23 0.70
N MET A 918 35.14 -15.92 0.41
CA MET A 918 35.95 -15.37 -0.70
C MET A 918 37.45 -15.62 -0.49
N LYS A 919 37.96 -15.44 0.74
CA LYS A 919 39.36 -15.72 1.09
C LYS A 919 39.72 -17.18 0.82
N LYS A 920 38.84 -18.11 1.18
CA LYS A 920 39.01 -19.55 0.92
C LYS A 920 39.01 -19.85 -0.58
N ILE A 921 38.09 -19.25 -1.35
CA ILE A 921 38.00 -19.42 -2.81
C ILE A 921 39.29 -18.95 -3.48
N LEU A 922 39.75 -17.74 -3.19
CA LEU A 922 40.99 -17.19 -3.75
C LEU A 922 42.22 -18.04 -3.38
N GLY A 923 42.29 -18.55 -2.15
CA GLY A 923 43.34 -19.46 -1.71
C GLY A 923 43.37 -20.77 -2.52
N ASN A 924 42.21 -21.34 -2.82
CA ASN A 924 42.10 -22.58 -3.60
C ASN A 924 42.43 -22.38 -5.09
N ILE A 925 42.03 -21.24 -5.68
CA ILE A 925 42.38 -20.91 -7.07
C ILE A 925 43.90 -20.85 -7.26
N ASN A 926 44.62 -20.35 -6.25
CA ASN A 926 46.07 -20.23 -6.27
C ASN A 926 46.81 -21.60 -6.19
N ILE A 927 46.19 -22.61 -5.57
CA ILE A 927 46.78 -23.96 -5.42
C ILE A 927 46.55 -24.82 -6.67
N GLY A 928 45.57 -24.48 -7.51
CA GLY A 928 45.19 -25.26 -8.70
C GLY A 928 46.18 -25.20 -9.88
N ASP A 929 47.13 -24.26 -9.88
CA ASP A 929 48.12 -24.10 -10.96
C ASP A 929 49.36 -24.99 -10.81
N ASP A 930 49.55 -25.69 -9.68
CA ASP A 930 50.71 -26.57 -9.43
C ASP A 930 50.47 -28.06 -9.75
N ILE A 931 49.29 -28.44 -10.29
CA ILE A 931 49.02 -29.82 -10.72
C ILE A 931 48.57 -29.84 -12.19
N ARG A 932 49.54 -29.75 -13.09
CA ARG A 932 49.61 -30.47 -14.38
C ARG A 932 51.04 -30.36 -14.93
N ILE A 933 51.79 -31.46 -14.75
CA ILE A 933 53.06 -31.76 -15.44
C ILE A 933 52.77 -31.97 -16.93
#